data_AF-A0A6C2TWP6-F1
#
_entry.id   AF-A0A6C2TWP6-F1
#
_cell.length_a   1.000
_cell.length_b   1.000
_cell.length_c   1.000
_cell.angle_alpha   90.00
_cell.angle_beta   90.00
_cell.angle_gamma   90.00
#
_symmetry.space_group_name_H-M   'P 1'
#
loop_
_entity.id
_entity.type
_entity.pdbx_description
1 polymer ?
#
loop_
_entity_poly.entity_id
_entity_poly.type
_entity_poly.pdbx_seq_one_letter_code
_entity_poly.pdbx_strand_id
1 'polypeptide(L)'
;MVLVWLLATRAVAQKTPVDPPYPLEKHQQAENQLDVSALSLPHRIRNLEQERRELLEKIARLPHHAPRALSDHLGYHSLPWKDSRREGKINTIEVQFDFDPGLGAIAMVPALVPGESGGYAFPKRFKMEVLDRGGKWVGGKGGRWEVPPPPYSWKEIVNWMEDDFPDPGPYPVFFTIQERVRINRLRLTMPTGGGDSSFHALGELYLFRDPDHSPILGDNMMAWDTVSVHAQSALSKPPLWDVAYLNDGIVGLGMPLSEEITKVDDFMVAWDANASGGEAVQIVLDLGRILPIGRVQLWPAKAPHGMAVSHFGFPDQVTVEISVHPHFKDATRFEVEKIRDRLYTDNVLNVITAAEKARYIRIVASDLDTYMEQKILGLGEIRVSEFDEVWSLNCEISAEGIPQSGQGQLSRLVDGFSRNRRILREVEWIRGLAMRRPVDRRLVVVAHELNLARKAWSDMKLRAAIWGGALLCFCLIGAMGLQRLQRRKVLKKLKNRITRDLHDEVGSSLGSINLAARRMENKGATKDDLSELSLMAREASASLKDVVWVIDQAKIRLPELLNKLGGRAARVLSGIALEVELPENCPDLIVPLTFKRHLLMFFKEAVHNCARHSGATRVDLSTSINDGIMELRLQDNGCGFDPEAHREGWGVDSMRKRAEELGGKMDLQTAPGKGTTIVLTLPLRAITDKTDHSYKTSN
;
A
#
# COMPACT_ATOMS: atom_id res chain seq x y z
N MET A 1 -55.51 52.32 23.58
CA MET A 1 -54.62 51.64 22.61
C MET A 1 -53.33 51.18 23.30
N VAL A 2 -53.47 50.40 24.37
CA VAL A 2 -52.35 49.73 25.06
C VAL A 2 -52.80 48.29 25.24
N LEU A 3 -52.58 47.49 24.21
CA LEU A 3 -52.71 46.03 24.21
C LEU A 3 -51.81 45.54 23.09
N VAL A 4 -51.18 44.37 23.27
CA VAL A 4 -50.18 43.71 22.40
C VAL A 4 -48.72 44.08 22.72
N TRP A 5 -48.30 43.77 23.96
CA TRP A 5 -46.89 43.45 24.29
C TRP A 5 -46.78 42.19 25.18
N LEU A 6 -47.80 41.33 25.08
CA LEU A 6 -47.81 39.97 25.63
C LEU A 6 -47.68 39.02 24.44
N LEU A 7 -46.58 38.26 24.40
CA LEU A 7 -46.26 37.06 23.61
C LEU A 7 -44.90 37.17 22.90
N ALA A 8 -43.82 36.91 23.65
CA ALA A 8 -42.64 36.18 23.17
C ALA A 8 -41.65 35.94 24.32
N THR A 9 -42.08 35.26 25.38
CA THR A 9 -41.15 34.45 26.17
C THR A 9 -40.78 33.23 25.31
N ARG A 10 -39.84 33.40 24.38
CA ARG A 10 -39.26 32.28 23.63
C ARG A 10 -38.45 31.44 24.62
N ALA A 11 -39.01 30.30 25.00
CA ALA A 11 -38.30 29.24 25.69
C ALA A 11 -37.02 28.88 24.90
N VAL A 12 -35.89 28.90 25.57
CA VAL A 12 -34.56 28.59 25.01
C VAL A 12 -34.43 27.07 24.93
N ALA A 13 -35.06 26.46 23.93
CA ALA A 13 -34.82 25.06 23.58
C ALA A 13 -33.47 24.95 22.87
N GLN A 14 -32.59 24.07 23.34
CA GLN A 14 -31.33 23.82 22.67
C GLN A 14 -31.58 22.91 21.46
N LYS A 15 -31.42 23.47 20.26
CA LYS A 15 -31.59 22.72 19.01
C LYS A 15 -30.35 21.86 18.69
N THR A 16 -29.17 22.29 19.12
CA THR A 16 -27.90 21.66 18.70
C THR A 16 -27.32 20.73 19.79
N PRO A 17 -27.07 19.45 19.47
CA PRO A 17 -26.29 18.58 20.34
C PRO A 17 -24.83 19.07 20.43
N VAL A 18 -24.07 18.48 21.35
CA VAL A 18 -22.66 18.82 21.59
C VAL A 18 -21.76 18.45 20.40
N ASP A 19 -22.17 17.50 19.56
CA ASP A 19 -21.51 17.25 18.28
C ASP A 19 -21.92 18.31 17.24
N PRO A 20 -20.96 18.97 16.56
CA PRO A 20 -21.27 20.00 15.58
C PRO A 20 -22.06 19.41 14.41
N PRO A 21 -23.10 20.10 13.90
CA PRO A 21 -23.83 19.67 12.71
C PRO A 21 -22.85 19.66 11.54
N TYR A 22 -22.40 18.47 11.14
CA TYR A 22 -21.57 18.33 9.96
C TYR A 22 -22.49 18.37 8.73
N PRO A 23 -22.28 19.28 7.76
CA PRO A 23 -23.12 19.35 6.58
C PRO A 23 -22.98 18.05 5.78
N LEU A 24 -24.04 17.23 5.78
CA LEU A 24 -24.15 16.03 4.95
C LEU A 24 -23.97 16.35 3.45
N GLU A 25 -24.32 17.56 3.04
CA GLU A 25 -24.33 17.98 1.63
C GLU A 25 -22.95 18.10 0.97
N LYS A 26 -21.86 18.29 1.72
CA LYS A 26 -20.52 18.38 1.10
C LYS A 26 -19.93 17.03 0.69
N HIS A 27 -20.50 15.91 1.17
CA HIS A 27 -19.96 14.58 0.90
C HIS A 27 -20.43 13.98 -0.43
N GLN A 28 -21.71 14.15 -0.79
CA GLN A 28 -22.21 13.67 -2.10
C GLN A 28 -21.63 14.48 -3.28
N GLN A 29 -21.20 15.72 -3.07
CA GLN A 29 -20.52 16.50 -4.10
C GLN A 29 -19.04 16.16 -4.24
N ALA A 30 -18.38 15.64 -3.19
CA ALA A 30 -16.97 15.23 -3.25
C ALA A 30 -16.76 13.84 -3.88
N GLU A 31 -17.77 12.95 -3.82
CA GLU A 31 -17.72 11.63 -4.48
C GLU A 31 -17.67 11.72 -6.01
N ASN A 32 -18.06 12.86 -6.60
CA ASN A 32 -18.21 13.01 -8.06
C ASN A 32 -17.12 13.83 -8.77
N GLN A 33 -16.08 14.31 -8.08
CA GLN A 33 -15.03 15.10 -8.73
C GLN A 33 -13.63 14.77 -8.22
N LEU A 34 -13.10 13.62 -8.66
CA LEU A 34 -11.66 13.43 -8.77
C LEU A 34 -11.16 13.94 -10.14
N ASP A 35 -11.52 15.18 -10.49
CA ASP A 35 -10.91 15.90 -11.61
C ASP A 35 -9.68 16.67 -11.10
N VAL A 36 -8.78 15.92 -10.45
CA VAL A 36 -7.61 16.47 -9.77
C VAL A 36 -6.40 16.31 -10.68
N SER A 37 -5.84 17.44 -11.13
CA SER A 37 -4.69 17.45 -12.04
C SER A 37 -3.52 16.60 -11.51
N ALA A 38 -2.87 15.87 -12.41
CA ALA A 38 -1.72 14.97 -12.14
C ALA A 38 -0.63 15.59 -11.24
N LEU A 39 -0.38 16.89 -11.37
CA LEU A 39 0.64 17.64 -10.64
C LEU A 39 0.30 17.84 -9.15
N SER A 40 -0.98 17.80 -8.78
CA SER A 40 -1.45 18.10 -7.43
C SER A 40 -1.59 16.86 -6.53
N LEU A 41 -1.59 15.64 -7.10
CA LEU A 41 -1.75 14.38 -6.37
C LEU A 41 -0.74 14.18 -5.23
N PRO A 42 0.59 14.41 -5.40
CA PRO A 42 1.55 14.24 -4.31
C PRO A 42 1.36 15.22 -3.15
N HIS A 43 0.87 16.43 -3.45
CA HIS A 43 0.56 17.41 -2.41
C HIS A 43 -0.73 17.04 -1.68
N ARG A 44 -1.77 16.61 -2.41
CA ARG A 44 -3.01 16.11 -1.82
C ARG A 44 -2.79 14.92 -0.90
N ILE A 45 -1.97 13.94 -1.30
CA ILE A 45 -1.62 12.78 -0.46
C ILE A 45 -0.97 13.24 0.85
N ARG A 46 0.00 14.17 0.79
CA ARG A 46 0.65 14.71 1.99
C ARG A 46 -0.33 15.44 2.92
N ASN A 47 -1.24 16.24 2.37
CA ASN A 47 -2.25 16.95 3.16
C ASN A 47 -3.23 15.97 3.84
N LEU A 48 -3.67 14.93 3.11
CA LEU A 48 -4.54 13.89 3.68
C LEU A 48 -3.81 13.05 4.74
N GLU A 49 -2.52 12.77 4.58
CA GLU A 49 -1.70 12.10 5.60
C GLU A 49 -1.49 12.95 6.85
N GLN A 50 -1.35 14.27 6.69
CA GLN A 50 -1.31 15.20 7.82
C GLN A 50 -2.66 15.25 8.54
N GLU A 51 -3.76 15.45 7.81
CA GLU A 51 -5.10 15.49 8.38
C GLU A 51 -5.44 14.17 9.11
N ARG A 52 -5.08 13.02 8.52
CA ARG A 52 -5.24 11.72 9.17
C ARG A 52 -4.48 11.65 10.50
N ARG A 53 -3.25 12.17 10.58
CA ARG A 53 -2.46 12.19 11.82
C ARG A 53 -3.12 13.08 12.88
N GLU A 54 -3.55 14.28 12.51
CA GLU A 54 -4.25 15.20 13.42
C GLU A 54 -5.56 14.61 13.95
N LEU A 55 -6.31 13.88 13.12
CA LEU A 55 -7.53 13.18 13.55
C LEU A 55 -7.21 12.05 14.53
N LEU A 56 -6.17 11.25 14.28
CA LEU A 56 -5.74 10.19 15.19
C LEU A 56 -5.25 10.74 16.54
N GLU A 57 -4.54 11.87 16.54
CA GLU A 57 -4.14 12.55 17.78
C GLU A 57 -5.34 13.07 18.58
N LYS A 58 -6.39 13.54 17.90
CA LYS A 58 -7.66 13.91 18.56
C LYS A 58 -8.36 12.70 19.16
N ILE A 59 -8.45 11.59 18.41
CA ILE A 59 -9.05 10.33 18.87
C ILE A 59 -8.32 9.79 20.10
N ALA A 60 -6.99 9.88 20.15
CA ALA A 60 -6.20 9.42 21.29
C ALA A 60 -6.50 10.15 22.62
N ARG A 61 -7.16 11.31 22.58
CA ARG A 61 -7.61 12.06 23.76
C ARG A 61 -9.07 11.83 24.11
N LEU A 62 -9.80 11.11 23.26
CA LEU A 62 -11.21 10.81 23.44
C LEU A 62 -11.37 9.40 24.04
N PRO A 63 -12.56 9.07 24.56
CA PRO A 63 -12.80 7.76 25.13
C PRO A 63 -12.63 6.65 24.12
N HIS A 64 -12.23 5.48 24.60
CA HIS A 64 -12.15 4.27 23.79
C HIS A 64 -13.55 3.91 23.28
N HIS A 65 -13.67 3.66 21.98
CA HIS A 65 -14.93 3.31 21.33
C HIS A 65 -14.84 1.90 20.77
N ALA A 66 -15.56 0.98 21.42
CA ALA A 66 -15.62 -0.43 21.04
C ALA A 66 -17.07 -0.94 21.20
N PRO A 67 -18.01 -0.38 20.41
CA PRO A 67 -19.42 -0.73 20.55
C PRO A 67 -19.65 -2.20 20.18
N ARG A 68 -20.46 -2.89 20.96
CA ARG A 68 -20.83 -4.28 20.77
C ARG A 68 -22.33 -4.44 21.00
N ALA A 69 -23.03 -4.97 20.00
CA ALA A 69 -24.42 -5.36 20.18
C ALA A 69 -24.51 -6.50 21.20
N LEU A 70 -25.39 -6.35 22.18
CA LEU A 70 -25.69 -7.38 23.17
C LEU A 70 -26.69 -8.37 22.56
N SER A 71 -26.50 -9.66 22.77
CA SER A 71 -27.31 -10.73 22.15
C SER A 71 -28.75 -10.76 22.64
N ASP A 72 -28.96 -10.39 23.89
CA ASP A 72 -30.14 -10.62 24.69
C ASP A 72 -30.47 -9.41 25.56
N HIS A 73 -30.05 -8.21 25.14
CA HIS A 73 -30.27 -6.96 25.89
C HIS A 73 -30.16 -5.74 24.95
N LEU A 74 -31.17 -5.52 24.10
CA LEU A 74 -31.10 -4.56 22.99
C LEU A 74 -31.55 -3.14 23.37
N GLY A 75 -32.25 -2.98 24.50
CA GLY A 75 -32.76 -1.72 25.03
C GLY A 75 -34.29 -1.62 24.98
N TYR A 76 -34.79 -0.41 24.73
CA TYR A 76 -36.20 -0.10 24.52
C TYR A 76 -36.59 -0.20 23.04
N HIS A 77 -37.81 -0.68 22.78
CA HIS A 77 -38.44 -0.67 21.47
C HIS A 77 -39.91 -0.26 21.58
N SER A 78 -40.36 0.70 20.79
CA SER A 78 -41.78 1.09 20.73
C SER A 78 -42.60 0.05 19.98
N LEU A 79 -43.91 -0.06 20.20
CA LEU A 79 -44.72 -0.90 19.30
C LEU A 79 -44.67 -0.36 17.85
N PRO A 80 -44.66 -1.24 16.83
CA PRO A 80 -44.82 -0.82 15.45
C PRO A 80 -46.13 -0.07 15.25
N TRP A 81 -46.11 0.92 14.35
CA TRP A 81 -47.27 1.77 14.04
C TRP A 81 -48.60 1.02 13.80
N LYS A 82 -48.57 -0.13 13.13
CA LYS A 82 -49.77 -0.95 12.87
C LYS A 82 -50.44 -1.41 14.16
N ASP A 83 -49.63 -1.74 15.15
CA ASP A 83 -50.08 -2.29 16.44
C ASP A 83 -50.43 -1.15 17.41
N SER A 84 -49.85 0.04 17.23
CA SER A 84 -50.14 1.23 18.04
C SER A 84 -51.43 1.97 17.65
N ARG A 85 -52.16 1.55 16.60
CA ARG A 85 -53.41 2.19 16.10
C ARG A 85 -54.50 2.37 17.18
N ARG A 86 -54.41 1.70 18.32
CA ARG A 86 -55.35 1.82 19.45
C ARG A 86 -55.00 2.97 20.43
N GLU A 87 -53.79 3.51 20.40
CA GLU A 87 -53.27 4.48 21.39
C GLU A 87 -52.55 5.67 20.74
N GLY A 88 -53.27 6.47 19.95
CA GLY A 88 -52.78 7.78 19.47
C GLY A 88 -51.58 7.73 18.51
N LYS A 89 -51.19 8.90 17.99
CA LYS A 89 -50.16 9.04 16.93
C LYS A 89 -48.73 9.27 17.43
N ILE A 90 -48.46 9.05 18.72
CA ILE A 90 -47.30 9.60 19.40
C ILE A 90 -46.77 8.58 20.41
N ASN A 91 -45.50 8.22 20.32
CA ASN A 91 -44.82 7.44 21.35
C ASN A 91 -44.20 8.40 22.35
N THR A 92 -44.49 8.19 23.64
CA THR A 92 -43.91 9.00 24.72
C THR A 92 -43.19 8.10 25.72
N ILE A 93 -42.04 8.58 26.19
CA ILE A 93 -41.31 8.04 27.34
C ILE A 93 -41.33 9.13 28.41
N GLU A 94 -41.82 8.81 29.59
CA GLU A 94 -41.83 9.68 30.76
C GLU A 94 -40.88 9.15 31.83
N VAL A 95 -40.00 10.02 32.32
CA VAL A 95 -39.15 9.76 33.49
C VAL A 95 -39.68 10.60 34.63
N GLN A 96 -39.93 10.00 35.78
CA GLN A 96 -40.40 10.70 36.98
C GLN A 96 -39.40 10.55 38.12
N PHE A 97 -39.12 11.67 38.78
CA PHE A 97 -38.32 11.78 39.98
C PHE A 97 -39.22 12.02 41.20
N ASP A 98 -38.81 11.53 42.37
CA ASP A 98 -39.53 11.80 43.62
C ASP A 98 -39.33 13.23 44.15
N PHE A 99 -38.22 13.85 43.78
CA PHE A 99 -37.87 15.24 44.09
C PHE A 99 -37.56 16.04 42.82
N ASP A 100 -37.08 17.26 42.96
CA ASP A 100 -36.82 18.19 41.85
C ASP A 100 -35.30 18.45 41.71
N PRO A 101 -34.49 17.46 41.26
CA PRO A 101 -33.06 17.63 41.04
C PRO A 101 -32.75 18.64 39.93
N GLY A 102 -31.56 19.23 39.96
CA GLY A 102 -31.03 20.03 38.86
C GLY A 102 -30.57 19.15 37.70
N LEU A 103 -30.97 19.49 36.48
CA LEU A 103 -30.58 18.81 35.25
C LEU A 103 -29.53 19.64 34.50
N GLY A 104 -28.37 19.04 34.22
CA GLY A 104 -27.28 19.70 33.50
C GLY A 104 -27.05 19.17 32.08
N ALA A 105 -27.32 17.89 31.82
CA ALA A 105 -27.20 17.32 30.48
C ALA A 105 -28.08 16.08 30.28
N ILE A 106 -28.34 15.76 29.03
CA ILE A 106 -29.08 14.56 28.61
C ILE A 106 -28.25 13.84 27.55
N ALA A 107 -28.18 12.51 27.61
CA ALA A 107 -27.71 11.73 26.47
C ALA A 107 -28.67 10.61 26.10
N MET A 108 -28.87 10.41 24.80
CA MET A 108 -29.62 9.29 24.24
C MET A 108 -28.66 8.31 23.61
N VAL A 109 -28.70 7.05 24.04
CA VAL A 109 -27.89 6.00 23.43
C VAL A 109 -28.71 5.26 22.37
N PRO A 110 -28.18 5.07 21.16
CA PRO A 110 -28.84 4.24 20.15
C PRO A 110 -28.86 2.76 20.53
N ALA A 111 -29.96 2.07 20.19
CA ALA A 111 -30.02 0.62 20.31
C ALA A 111 -29.08 -0.05 19.30
N LEU A 112 -28.33 -1.06 19.73
CA LEU A 112 -27.37 -1.78 18.89
C LEU A 112 -27.84 -3.21 18.67
N VAL A 113 -28.19 -3.55 17.44
CA VAL A 113 -28.71 -4.87 17.06
C VAL A 113 -27.67 -5.65 16.25
N PRO A 114 -27.44 -6.95 16.53
CA PRO A 114 -26.52 -7.77 15.74
C PRO A 114 -26.89 -7.79 14.25
N GLY A 115 -25.90 -7.56 13.37
CA GLY A 115 -26.08 -7.59 11.91
C GLY A 115 -26.50 -6.25 11.29
N GLU A 116 -26.88 -5.27 12.09
CA GLU A 116 -27.19 -3.91 11.63
C GLU A 116 -25.98 -2.99 11.80
N SER A 117 -25.67 -2.22 10.76
CA SER A 117 -24.59 -1.23 10.80
C SER A 117 -25.16 0.14 11.22
N GLY A 118 -25.25 0.43 12.52
CA GLY A 118 -25.66 1.74 13.01
C GLY A 118 -26.59 1.69 14.22
N GLY A 119 -27.20 2.83 14.55
CA GLY A 119 -28.20 2.89 15.60
C GLY A 119 -29.53 2.36 15.08
N TYR A 120 -29.99 1.22 15.61
CA TYR A 120 -31.23 0.59 15.19
C TYR A 120 -32.43 1.48 15.53
N ALA A 121 -33.21 1.87 14.52
CA ALA A 121 -34.44 2.65 14.66
C ALA A 121 -34.35 3.88 15.58
N PHE A 122 -33.21 4.57 15.59
CA PHE A 122 -33.05 5.79 16.38
C PHE A 122 -34.06 6.87 15.92
N PRO A 123 -34.72 7.60 16.85
CA PRO A 123 -35.75 8.56 16.48
C PRO A 123 -35.15 9.73 15.68
N LYS A 124 -35.63 9.91 14.45
CA LYS A 124 -35.26 11.06 13.60
C LYS A 124 -35.91 12.36 14.06
N ARG A 125 -37.11 12.28 14.61
CA ARG A 125 -37.84 13.44 15.14
C ARG A 125 -38.21 13.17 16.57
N PHE A 126 -37.91 14.13 17.44
CA PHE A 126 -38.23 14.01 18.84
C PHE A 126 -38.25 15.38 19.52
N LYS A 127 -38.96 15.44 20.64
CA LYS A 127 -38.99 16.61 21.53
C LYS A 127 -38.81 16.15 22.97
N MET A 128 -37.99 16.86 23.73
CA MET A 128 -37.86 16.66 25.17
C MET A 128 -38.41 17.87 25.92
N GLU A 129 -39.27 17.59 26.87
CA GLU A 129 -39.89 18.57 27.74
C GLU A 129 -39.66 18.16 29.19
N VAL A 130 -39.51 19.15 30.06
CA VAL A 130 -39.32 18.93 31.50
C VAL A 130 -40.37 19.69 32.29
N LEU A 131 -40.87 19.06 33.34
CA LEU A 131 -41.81 19.66 34.26
C LEU A 131 -41.04 20.14 35.49
N ASP A 132 -40.81 21.44 35.58
CA ASP A 132 -40.30 22.10 36.79
C ASP A 132 -41.50 22.49 37.66
N ARG A 133 -41.55 21.97 38.89
CA ARG A 133 -42.61 22.33 39.85
C ARG A 133 -42.22 23.51 40.73
N GLY A 134 -41.00 24.05 40.61
CA GLY A 134 -40.46 25.09 41.47
C GLY A 134 -40.15 24.62 42.89
N GLY A 135 -39.98 23.32 43.09
CA GLY A 135 -39.69 22.71 44.39
C GLY A 135 -38.41 23.26 45.01
N LYS A 136 -38.46 23.64 46.29
CA LYS A 136 -37.31 24.09 47.06
C LYS A 136 -37.16 23.30 48.34
N TRP A 137 -35.93 22.98 48.69
CA TRP A 137 -35.61 22.36 49.97
C TRP A 137 -35.63 23.43 51.07
N VAL A 138 -36.44 23.23 52.11
CA VAL A 138 -36.59 24.16 53.25
C VAL A 138 -36.28 23.39 54.54
N GLY A 139 -35.37 23.91 55.38
CA GLY A 139 -35.14 23.38 56.74
C GLY A 139 -33.81 22.66 57.02
N GLY A 140 -32.75 22.87 56.22
CA GLY A 140 -31.43 22.30 56.50
C GLY A 140 -31.41 20.76 56.45
N LYS A 141 -30.60 20.07 57.27
CA LYS A 141 -30.43 18.60 57.20
C LYS A 141 -31.68 17.77 57.54
N GLY A 142 -32.69 18.36 58.19
CA GLY A 142 -33.98 17.72 58.47
C GLY A 142 -35.14 18.40 57.73
N GLY A 143 -34.82 19.12 56.66
CA GLY A 143 -35.78 19.87 55.86
C GLY A 143 -36.76 19.00 55.09
N ARG A 144 -37.68 19.65 54.40
CA ARG A 144 -38.59 19.02 53.44
C ARG A 144 -38.57 19.79 52.13
N TRP A 145 -38.93 19.10 51.06
CA TRP A 145 -39.25 19.74 49.79
C TRP A 145 -40.60 20.44 49.90
N GLU A 146 -40.62 21.76 49.70
CA GLU A 146 -41.85 22.54 49.54
C GLU A 146 -42.04 22.83 48.05
N VAL A 147 -43.18 22.37 47.54
CA VAL A 147 -43.58 22.54 46.14
C VAL A 147 -44.80 23.46 46.11
N PRO A 148 -44.80 24.55 45.32
CA PRO A 148 -45.97 25.41 45.14
C PRO A 148 -47.14 24.62 44.53
N PRO A 149 -48.41 25.02 44.76
CA PRO A 149 -49.56 24.31 44.19
C PRO A 149 -49.61 24.44 42.65
N PRO A 150 -50.20 23.44 41.94
CA PRO A 150 -50.36 23.47 40.48
C PRO A 150 -51.26 24.64 40.01
N PRO A 151 -51.22 25.06 38.73
CA PRO A 151 -50.69 24.32 37.57
C PRO A 151 -49.17 24.49 37.35
N TYR A 152 -48.53 23.38 36.96
CA TYR A 152 -47.15 23.37 36.49
C TYR A 152 -47.13 23.39 34.95
N SER A 153 -46.11 24.02 34.36
CA SER A 153 -45.95 24.10 32.90
C SER A 153 -44.77 23.27 32.43
N TRP A 154 -44.96 22.54 31.33
CA TRP A 154 -43.86 21.88 30.63
C TRP A 154 -42.96 22.91 29.96
N LYS A 155 -41.65 22.80 30.20
CA LYS A 155 -40.61 23.59 29.56
C LYS A 155 -39.92 22.75 28.50
N GLU A 156 -39.91 23.23 27.26
CA GLU A 156 -39.17 22.59 26.17
C GLU A 156 -37.67 22.80 26.36
N ILE A 157 -36.88 21.72 26.24
CA ILE A 157 -35.42 21.76 26.35
C ILE A 157 -34.69 21.31 25.08
N VAL A 158 -35.27 20.37 24.32
CA VAL A 158 -34.74 19.89 23.04
C VAL A 158 -35.90 19.69 22.06
N ASN A 159 -35.75 20.14 20.82
CA ASN A 159 -36.79 20.04 19.80
C ASN A 159 -36.23 19.80 18.40
N TRP A 160 -36.49 18.59 17.89
CA TRP A 160 -36.22 18.10 16.54
C TRP A 160 -37.51 17.63 15.86
N MET A 161 -38.62 18.33 16.06
CA MET A 161 -39.91 17.95 15.46
C MET A 161 -40.03 18.37 13.98
N GLU A 162 -39.30 19.41 13.57
CA GLU A 162 -39.35 19.99 12.23
C GLU A 162 -38.30 19.40 11.28
N ASP A 163 -37.14 19.02 11.80
CA ASP A 163 -35.98 18.52 11.05
C ASP A 163 -35.68 17.06 11.41
N ASP A 164 -35.20 16.27 10.43
CA ASP A 164 -34.74 14.90 10.69
C ASP A 164 -33.33 14.92 11.30
N PHE A 165 -33.20 14.37 12.50
CA PHE A 165 -31.92 14.17 13.18
C PHE A 165 -31.06 13.17 12.39
N PRO A 166 -29.77 13.47 12.15
CA PRO A 166 -28.88 12.58 11.41
C PRO A 166 -28.58 11.32 12.24
N ASP A 167 -28.71 10.14 11.62
CA ASP A 167 -28.45 8.84 12.28
C ASP A 167 -27.14 8.88 13.08
N PRO A 168 -27.19 8.70 14.42
CA PRO A 168 -26.01 8.73 15.27
C PRO A 168 -25.00 7.61 14.99
N GLY A 169 -25.40 6.53 14.33
CA GLY A 169 -24.61 5.31 14.27
C GLY A 169 -24.46 4.71 15.69
N PRO A 170 -23.31 4.12 16.03
CA PRO A 170 -23.07 3.53 17.35
C PRO A 170 -22.54 4.54 18.39
N TYR A 171 -23.00 5.80 18.34
CA TYR A 171 -22.54 6.87 19.23
C TYR A 171 -23.72 7.47 20.00
N PRO A 172 -23.53 7.86 21.27
CA PRO A 172 -24.56 8.58 22.00
C PRO A 172 -24.77 10.00 21.43
N VAL A 173 -25.99 10.51 21.55
CA VAL A 173 -26.33 11.90 21.26
C VAL A 173 -26.40 12.67 22.57
N PHE A 174 -25.62 13.73 22.73
CA PHE A 174 -25.47 14.45 23.99
C PHE A 174 -25.94 15.92 23.87
N PHE A 175 -26.80 16.36 24.79
CA PHE A 175 -27.32 17.72 24.91
C PHE A 175 -26.90 18.34 26.23
N THR A 176 -26.44 19.60 26.22
CA THR A 176 -26.02 20.32 27.44
C THR A 176 -27.05 21.39 27.78
N ILE A 177 -27.69 21.28 28.93
CA ILE A 177 -28.71 22.26 29.34
C ILE A 177 -28.01 23.53 29.80
N GLN A 178 -28.21 24.63 29.06
CA GLN A 178 -27.51 25.90 29.31
C GLN A 178 -28.09 26.68 30.50
N GLU A 179 -29.38 26.53 30.75
CA GLU A 179 -30.07 27.15 31.88
C GLU A 179 -30.20 26.15 33.01
N ARG A 180 -30.06 26.61 34.25
CA ARG A 180 -30.38 25.76 35.40
C ARG A 180 -31.86 25.42 35.38
N VAL A 181 -32.18 24.16 35.17
CA VAL A 181 -33.56 23.66 35.18
C VAL A 181 -33.67 22.56 36.22
N ARG A 182 -34.71 22.63 37.05
CA ARG A 182 -35.07 21.54 37.94
C ARG A 182 -36.09 20.64 37.26
N ILE A 183 -36.01 19.34 37.52
CA ILE A 183 -36.82 18.36 36.82
C ILE A 183 -37.54 17.46 37.81
N ASN A 184 -38.87 17.51 37.84
CA ASN A 184 -39.66 16.45 38.46
C ASN A 184 -40.07 15.37 37.47
N ARG A 185 -40.38 15.77 36.23
CA ARG A 185 -40.68 14.84 35.14
C ARG A 185 -39.97 15.24 33.86
N LEU A 186 -39.45 14.26 33.14
CA LEU A 186 -39.03 14.38 31.76
C LEU A 186 -40.06 13.70 30.86
N ARG A 187 -40.36 14.30 29.71
CA ARG A 187 -41.13 13.67 28.64
C ARG A 187 -40.33 13.72 27.34
N LEU A 188 -39.99 12.56 26.80
CA LEU A 188 -39.48 12.38 25.46
C LEU A 188 -40.63 11.98 24.54
N THR A 189 -40.93 12.84 23.57
CA THR A 189 -41.99 12.65 22.58
C THR A 189 -41.37 12.28 21.24
N MET A 190 -41.79 11.16 20.66
CA MET A 190 -41.32 10.66 19.36
C MET A 190 -42.52 10.41 18.45
N PRO A 191 -42.79 11.26 17.45
CA PRO A 191 -43.86 11.01 16.49
C PRO A 191 -43.53 9.78 15.65
N THR A 192 -44.52 8.93 15.42
CA THR A 192 -44.41 7.82 14.48
C THR A 192 -44.57 8.35 13.05
N GLY A 193 -43.60 8.04 12.19
CA GLY A 193 -43.68 8.40 10.77
C GLY A 193 -44.86 7.72 10.08
N GLY A 194 -45.45 8.34 9.05
CA GLY A 194 -46.66 7.85 8.36
C GLY A 194 -46.52 6.51 7.61
N GLY A 195 -45.41 5.78 7.76
CA GLY A 195 -45.18 4.46 7.19
C GLY A 195 -45.69 3.34 8.11
N ASP A 196 -46.16 2.26 7.48
CA ASP A 196 -46.80 1.10 8.11
C ASP A 196 -45.87 0.25 9.02
N SER A 197 -44.59 0.62 9.14
CA SER A 197 -43.55 -0.06 9.93
C SER A 197 -42.69 0.93 10.74
N SER A 198 -43.19 2.12 11.09
CA SER A 198 -42.44 3.06 11.91
C SER A 198 -42.45 2.62 13.38
N PHE A 199 -41.27 2.48 13.95
CA PHE A 199 -41.01 2.21 15.36
C PHE A 199 -39.71 2.94 15.75
N HIS A 200 -39.51 3.11 17.05
CA HIS A 200 -38.34 3.76 17.62
C HIS A 200 -37.67 2.82 18.61
N ALA A 201 -36.34 2.84 18.64
CA ALA A 201 -35.57 2.10 19.63
C ALA A 201 -34.44 2.95 20.21
N LEU A 202 -34.15 2.70 21.48
CA LEU A 202 -33.09 3.36 22.25
C LEU A 202 -32.40 2.30 23.10
N GLY A 203 -31.07 2.38 23.20
CA GLY A 203 -30.32 1.51 24.10
C GLY A 203 -30.59 1.91 25.55
N GLU A 204 -30.26 3.17 25.87
CA GLU A 204 -30.35 3.69 27.23
C GLU A 204 -30.51 5.23 27.22
N LEU A 205 -31.02 5.80 28.31
CA LEU A 205 -31.12 7.24 28.53
C LEU A 205 -30.24 7.65 29.72
N TYR A 206 -29.49 8.75 29.56
CA TYR A 206 -28.65 9.32 30.62
C TYR A 206 -29.15 10.72 30.95
N LEU A 207 -29.34 11.01 32.24
CA LEU A 207 -29.69 12.34 32.74
C LEU A 207 -28.63 12.75 33.76
N PHE A 208 -27.76 13.68 33.40
CA PHE A 208 -26.67 14.12 34.26
C PHE A 208 -27.10 15.28 35.14
N ARG A 209 -26.82 15.15 36.43
CA ARG A 209 -27.16 16.16 37.43
C ARG A 209 -26.37 17.46 37.21
N ASP A 210 -27.02 18.60 37.43
CA ASP A 210 -26.35 19.89 37.66
C ASP A 210 -26.22 20.11 39.18
N PRO A 211 -25.04 19.92 39.79
CA PRO A 211 -24.87 20.12 41.21
C PRO A 211 -24.94 21.62 41.54
N ASP A 212 -25.77 21.99 42.53
CA ASP A 212 -25.78 23.33 43.08
C ASP A 212 -24.35 23.71 43.52
N HIS A 213 -23.77 24.76 42.92
CA HIS A 213 -22.43 25.30 43.19
C HIS A 213 -21.20 24.55 42.59
N SER A 214 -21.37 23.64 41.63
CA SER A 214 -20.25 23.00 40.91
C SER A 214 -20.16 23.47 39.44
N PRO A 215 -18.96 23.66 38.87
CA PRO A 215 -18.77 23.86 37.44
C PRO A 215 -18.78 22.55 36.63
N ILE A 216 -18.84 21.39 37.30
CA ILE A 216 -18.76 20.07 36.67
C ILE A 216 -20.09 19.33 36.85
N LEU A 217 -20.58 18.70 35.78
CA LEU A 217 -21.75 17.83 35.79
C LEU A 217 -21.54 16.68 36.79
N GLY A 218 -22.63 16.29 37.45
CA GLY A 218 -22.64 15.19 38.41
C GLY A 218 -22.86 13.83 37.76
N ASP A 219 -23.31 12.91 38.59
CA ASP A 219 -23.67 11.53 38.28
C ASP A 219 -24.89 11.39 37.35
N ASN A 220 -25.04 10.20 36.76
CA ASN A 220 -26.22 9.80 36.00
C ASN A 220 -27.39 9.52 36.96
N MET A 221 -28.38 10.42 36.96
CA MET A 221 -29.56 10.33 37.82
C MET A 221 -30.50 9.19 37.43
N MET A 222 -30.42 8.65 36.21
CA MET A 222 -31.28 7.55 35.75
C MET A 222 -31.03 6.26 36.55
N ALA A 223 -29.83 6.11 37.12
CA ALA A 223 -29.46 4.98 37.96
C ALA A 223 -29.93 5.11 39.42
N TRP A 224 -30.66 6.16 39.80
CA TRP A 224 -31.17 6.32 41.17
C TRP A 224 -32.45 5.50 41.38
N ASP A 225 -32.57 4.87 42.56
CA ASP A 225 -33.77 4.10 42.94
C ASP A 225 -35.05 4.95 43.03
N THR A 226 -34.91 6.27 43.11
CA THR A 226 -36.02 7.25 43.15
C THR A 226 -36.51 7.68 41.76
N VAL A 227 -36.06 6.99 40.71
CA VAL A 227 -36.43 7.28 39.32
C VAL A 227 -37.30 6.15 38.78
N SER A 228 -38.42 6.53 38.18
CA SER A 228 -39.29 5.59 37.47
C SER A 228 -39.45 5.99 36.02
N VAL A 229 -39.37 5.00 35.12
CA VAL A 229 -39.47 5.19 33.68
C VAL A 229 -40.73 4.49 33.18
N HIS A 230 -41.55 5.22 32.43
CA HIS A 230 -42.78 4.71 31.86
C HIS A 230 -42.81 5.05 30.37
N ALA A 231 -43.18 4.09 29.53
CA ALA A 231 -43.42 4.33 28.11
C ALA A 231 -44.89 4.11 27.80
N GLN A 232 -45.50 5.01 27.04
CA GLN A 232 -46.90 4.86 26.60
C GLN A 232 -47.07 3.63 25.70
N SER A 233 -46.06 3.35 24.86
CA SER A 233 -46.03 2.21 23.95
C SER A 233 -44.65 1.55 24.03
N ALA A 234 -44.63 0.26 24.34
CA ALA A 234 -43.43 -0.53 24.44
C ALA A 234 -43.68 -1.97 24.01
N LEU A 235 -42.76 -2.50 23.21
CA LEU A 235 -42.63 -3.93 22.95
C LEU A 235 -41.77 -4.54 24.06
N SER A 236 -42.39 -4.97 25.16
CA SER A 236 -41.69 -5.74 26.20
C SER A 236 -41.64 -7.21 25.79
N LYS A 237 -40.43 -7.69 25.49
CA LYS A 237 -40.08 -9.08 25.19
C LYS A 237 -38.72 -9.41 25.84
N PRO A 238 -38.65 -9.57 27.16
CA PRO A 238 -37.42 -9.98 27.83
C PRO A 238 -36.93 -11.35 27.31
N PRO A 239 -35.60 -11.56 27.18
CA PRO A 239 -34.55 -10.63 27.59
C PRO A 239 -34.24 -9.54 26.55
N LEU A 240 -34.76 -9.61 25.31
CA LEU A 240 -34.35 -8.73 24.20
C LEU A 240 -34.73 -7.25 24.36
N TRP A 241 -35.99 -6.95 24.63
CA TRP A 241 -36.51 -5.57 24.67
C TRP A 241 -37.32 -5.34 25.94
N ASP A 242 -37.04 -4.25 26.65
CA ASP A 242 -37.84 -3.82 27.80
C ASP A 242 -37.68 -2.31 28.05
N VAL A 243 -38.65 -1.70 28.74
CA VAL A 243 -38.58 -0.29 29.14
C VAL A 243 -37.55 -0.10 30.26
N ALA A 244 -37.37 -1.11 31.12
CA ALA A 244 -36.42 -1.08 32.22
C ALA A 244 -34.96 -0.91 31.76
N TYR A 245 -34.65 -1.30 30.52
CA TYR A 245 -33.30 -1.18 29.95
C TYR A 245 -32.92 0.26 29.60
N LEU A 246 -33.87 1.21 29.70
CA LEU A 246 -33.55 2.62 29.55
C LEU A 246 -32.73 3.19 30.72
N ASN A 247 -32.65 2.47 31.85
CA ASN A 247 -32.04 3.00 33.08
C ASN A 247 -31.35 1.95 33.97
N ASP A 248 -30.99 0.79 33.43
CA ASP A 248 -30.37 -0.29 34.19
C ASP A 248 -28.82 -0.28 34.17
N GLY A 249 -28.20 0.66 33.43
CA GLY A 249 -26.75 0.79 33.33
C GLY A 249 -26.10 -0.20 32.37
N ILE A 250 -26.88 -0.97 31.61
CA ILE A 250 -26.36 -1.99 30.69
C ILE A 250 -26.42 -1.46 29.26
N VAL A 251 -25.25 -1.25 28.65
CA VAL A 251 -25.18 -0.63 27.33
C VAL A 251 -24.10 -1.22 26.43
N GLY A 252 -24.42 -1.37 25.15
CA GLY A 252 -23.50 -1.86 24.13
C GLY A 252 -22.41 -0.88 23.68
N LEU A 253 -22.15 0.22 24.41
CA LEU A 253 -21.11 1.20 24.04
C LEU A 253 -19.69 0.77 24.43
N GLY A 254 -19.55 -0.31 25.19
CA GLY A 254 -18.30 -0.73 25.81
C GLY A 254 -18.15 -0.17 27.22
N MET A 255 -16.94 -0.20 27.77
CA MET A 255 -16.68 0.31 29.12
C MET A 255 -16.19 1.77 29.12
N PRO A 256 -16.41 2.54 30.22
CA PRO A 256 -15.91 3.91 30.41
C PRO A 256 -14.38 4.04 30.48
N LEU A 257 -13.66 3.66 29.43
CA LEU A 257 -12.19 3.67 29.39
C LEU A 257 -11.67 4.76 28.44
N SER A 258 -10.54 5.35 28.79
CA SER A 258 -9.81 6.28 27.92
C SER A 258 -8.98 5.56 26.85
N GLU A 259 -8.48 6.30 25.87
CA GLU A 259 -7.48 5.78 24.93
C GLU A 259 -6.06 5.67 25.52
N GLU A 260 -5.85 6.18 26.74
CA GLU A 260 -4.57 6.12 27.46
C GLU A 260 -4.32 4.71 27.99
N ILE A 261 -3.14 4.15 27.69
CA ILE A 261 -2.78 2.77 28.02
C ILE A 261 -1.66 2.75 29.06
N THR A 262 -1.83 1.95 30.12
CA THR A 262 -0.79 1.60 31.10
C THR A 262 -0.18 0.23 30.80
N LYS A 263 1.02 -0.03 31.33
CA LYS A 263 1.67 -1.36 31.27
C LYS A 263 1.28 -2.26 32.46
N VAL A 264 0.50 -1.72 33.40
CA VAL A 264 0.01 -2.47 34.57
C VAL A 264 -1.22 -3.25 34.13
N ASP A 265 -1.19 -4.56 34.35
CA ASP A 265 -2.33 -5.45 34.14
C ASP A 265 -3.27 -5.43 35.35
N ASP A 266 -4.53 -5.82 35.16
CA ASP A 266 -5.54 -5.92 36.22
C ASP A 266 -5.09 -6.82 37.38
N PHE A 267 -5.77 -6.71 38.52
CA PHE A 267 -5.56 -7.62 39.65
C PHE A 267 -6.03 -9.03 39.26
N MET A 268 -5.10 -9.97 39.29
CA MET A 268 -5.37 -11.38 39.00
C MET A 268 -4.51 -12.25 39.91
N VAL A 269 -5.17 -13.14 40.65
CA VAL A 269 -4.49 -14.08 41.54
C VAL A 269 -5.14 -15.46 41.43
N ALA A 270 -4.29 -16.48 41.32
CA ALA A 270 -4.68 -17.88 41.29
C ALA A 270 -3.94 -18.65 42.38
N TRP A 271 -4.62 -19.56 43.08
CA TRP A 271 -4.02 -20.38 44.13
C TRP A 271 -4.73 -21.72 44.29
N ASP A 272 -4.05 -22.67 44.94
CA ASP A 272 -4.62 -24.00 45.21
C ASP A 272 -5.83 -23.88 46.13
N ALA A 273 -6.97 -24.40 45.66
CA ALA A 273 -8.24 -24.42 46.38
C ALA A 273 -8.13 -25.08 47.77
N ASN A 274 -7.20 -26.03 47.93
CA ASN A 274 -6.99 -26.80 49.15
C ASN A 274 -6.04 -26.13 50.16
N ALA A 275 -5.28 -25.10 49.75
CA ALA A 275 -4.28 -24.45 50.59
C ALA A 275 -4.86 -23.38 51.53
N SER A 276 -6.00 -22.80 51.17
CA SER A 276 -6.76 -21.83 51.96
C SER A 276 -8.03 -22.51 52.47
N GLY A 277 -8.22 -22.60 53.79
CA GLY A 277 -9.27 -23.39 54.46
C GLY A 277 -10.73 -22.96 54.22
N GLY A 278 -11.15 -22.78 52.98
CA GLY A 278 -12.52 -22.45 52.59
C GLY A 278 -12.97 -21.03 52.92
N GLU A 279 -12.11 -20.19 53.49
CA GLU A 279 -12.45 -18.81 53.85
C GLU A 279 -12.70 -17.95 52.61
N ALA A 280 -13.74 -17.11 52.67
CA ALA A 280 -14.05 -16.13 51.65
C ALA A 280 -12.95 -15.06 51.58
N VAL A 281 -12.69 -14.53 50.38
CA VAL A 281 -11.71 -13.45 50.21
C VAL A 281 -12.31 -12.17 50.78
N GLN A 282 -11.59 -11.50 51.68
CA GLN A 282 -12.01 -10.23 52.26
C GLN A 282 -11.05 -9.14 51.82
N ILE A 283 -11.54 -8.11 51.16
CA ILE A 283 -10.76 -6.94 50.73
C ILE A 283 -11.25 -5.74 51.54
N VAL A 284 -10.36 -5.05 52.24
CA VAL A 284 -10.68 -3.91 53.09
C VAL A 284 -9.99 -2.66 52.57
N LEU A 285 -10.78 -1.62 52.30
CA LEU A 285 -10.32 -0.28 51.92
C LEU A 285 -10.46 0.65 53.12
N ASP A 286 -9.41 1.40 53.44
CA ASP A 286 -9.44 2.55 54.37
C ASP A 286 -9.33 3.86 53.56
N LEU A 287 -10.43 4.62 53.52
CA LEU A 287 -10.50 5.92 52.82
C LEU A 287 -9.74 7.04 53.55
N GLY A 288 -9.16 6.77 54.72
CA GLY A 288 -8.41 7.71 55.56
C GLY A 288 -9.29 8.71 56.33
N ARG A 289 -10.51 9.00 55.86
CA ARG A 289 -11.47 9.91 56.49
C ARG A 289 -12.91 9.44 56.28
N ILE A 290 -13.82 9.95 57.10
CA ILE A 290 -15.25 9.63 56.99
C ILE A 290 -15.86 10.42 55.82
N LEU A 291 -16.36 9.71 54.82
CA LEU A 291 -16.93 10.25 53.59
C LEU A 291 -18.34 9.69 53.35
N PRO A 292 -19.23 10.46 52.71
CA PRO A 292 -20.47 9.90 52.17
C PRO A 292 -20.15 8.93 51.04
N ILE A 293 -20.75 7.74 51.10
CA ILE A 293 -20.61 6.71 50.08
C ILE A 293 -21.96 6.58 49.39
N GLY A 294 -21.98 6.81 48.08
CA GLY A 294 -23.18 6.72 47.25
C GLY A 294 -23.16 5.51 46.34
N ARG A 295 -21.96 5.06 45.96
CA ARG A 295 -21.78 3.88 45.11
C ARG A 295 -20.48 3.15 45.43
N VAL A 296 -20.55 1.82 45.40
CA VAL A 296 -19.40 0.92 45.35
C VAL A 296 -19.48 0.11 44.06
N GLN A 297 -18.45 0.20 43.23
CA GLN A 297 -18.39 -0.42 41.91
C GLN A 297 -17.25 -1.43 41.85
N LEU A 298 -17.54 -2.64 41.39
CA LEU A 298 -16.53 -3.67 41.12
C LEU A 298 -16.41 -3.87 39.61
N TRP A 299 -15.21 -3.66 39.10
CA TRP A 299 -14.91 -3.74 37.67
C TRP A 299 -14.36 -5.13 37.32
N PRO A 300 -14.86 -5.78 36.25
CA PRO A 300 -14.34 -7.08 35.85
C PRO A 300 -12.96 -6.96 35.18
N ALA A 301 -12.04 -7.85 35.57
CA ALA A 301 -10.72 -7.93 34.95
C ALA A 301 -10.80 -8.37 33.47
N LYS A 302 -9.78 -8.03 32.70
CA LYS A 302 -9.56 -8.61 31.38
C LYS A 302 -9.00 -10.02 31.51
N ALA A 303 -9.62 -10.99 30.83
CA ALA A 303 -9.10 -12.35 30.79
C ALA A 303 -7.68 -12.40 30.18
N PRO A 304 -6.77 -13.23 30.74
CA PRO A 304 -5.39 -13.32 30.27
C PRO A 304 -5.28 -13.96 28.88
N HIS A 305 -4.14 -13.73 28.22
CA HIS A 305 -3.76 -14.34 26.92
C HIS A 305 -4.76 -14.17 25.77
N GLY A 306 -5.62 -13.15 25.82
CA GLY A 306 -6.60 -12.89 24.77
C GLY A 306 -7.76 -13.88 24.73
N MET A 307 -7.98 -14.63 25.82
CA MET A 307 -9.18 -15.45 25.98
C MET A 307 -10.42 -14.55 25.93
N ALA A 308 -11.44 -14.96 25.18
CA ALA A 308 -12.72 -14.26 25.10
C ALA A 308 -13.70 -14.80 26.15
N VAL A 309 -13.26 -14.87 27.40
CA VAL A 309 -14.07 -15.32 28.54
C VAL A 309 -14.53 -14.10 29.32
N SER A 310 -15.84 -13.84 29.30
CA SER A 310 -16.49 -12.84 30.15
C SER A 310 -16.31 -13.17 31.62
N HIS A 311 -16.14 -12.15 32.47
CA HIS A 311 -16.13 -12.29 33.93
C HIS A 311 -15.05 -13.23 34.49
N PHE A 312 -13.94 -13.40 33.77
CA PHE A 312 -12.90 -14.35 34.15
C PHE A 312 -12.33 -14.05 35.56
N GLY A 313 -12.57 -14.96 36.50
CA GLY A 313 -12.17 -14.82 37.90
C GLY A 313 -13.04 -13.86 38.73
N PHE A 314 -14.15 -13.36 38.19
CA PHE A 314 -15.06 -12.49 38.93
C PHE A 314 -15.91 -13.31 39.92
N PRO A 315 -16.11 -12.85 41.17
CA PRO A 315 -16.91 -13.58 42.16
C PRO A 315 -18.39 -13.64 41.80
N ASP A 316 -19.06 -14.76 42.08
CA ASP A 316 -20.51 -14.89 41.88
C ASP A 316 -21.34 -14.33 43.03
N GLN A 317 -20.73 -14.22 44.20
CA GLN A 317 -21.32 -13.65 45.40
C GLN A 317 -20.40 -12.57 45.98
N VAL A 318 -20.96 -11.39 46.19
CA VAL A 318 -20.26 -10.25 46.79
C VAL A 318 -21.11 -9.65 47.91
N THR A 319 -20.50 -9.48 49.06
CA THR A 319 -21.04 -8.67 50.15
C THR A 319 -20.21 -7.40 50.31
N VAL A 320 -20.85 -6.24 50.25
CA VAL A 320 -20.23 -4.95 50.56
C VAL A 320 -20.68 -4.51 51.95
N GLU A 321 -19.73 -4.31 52.86
CA GLU A 321 -19.96 -3.78 54.20
C GLU A 321 -19.31 -2.39 54.29
N ILE A 322 -20.05 -1.38 54.74
CA ILE A 322 -19.53 -0.03 54.96
C ILE A 322 -19.59 0.31 56.45
N SER A 323 -18.53 0.88 57.00
CA SER A 323 -18.48 1.23 58.42
C SER A 323 -17.61 2.45 58.72
N VAL A 324 -17.89 3.13 59.81
CA VAL A 324 -17.01 4.16 60.39
C VAL A 324 -15.87 3.53 61.21
N HIS A 325 -16.02 2.26 61.62
CA HIS A 325 -15.09 1.57 62.50
C HIS A 325 -14.33 0.44 61.80
N PRO A 326 -13.03 0.26 62.08
CA PRO A 326 -12.18 -0.73 61.39
C PRO A 326 -12.58 -2.18 61.68
N HIS A 327 -13.33 -2.42 62.77
CA HIS A 327 -13.82 -3.76 63.14
C HIS A 327 -15.23 -4.06 62.61
N PHE A 328 -15.85 -3.16 61.85
CA PHE A 328 -17.15 -3.37 61.19
C PHE A 328 -18.29 -3.76 62.16
N LYS A 329 -18.23 -3.31 63.41
CA LYS A 329 -19.28 -3.60 64.42
C LYS A 329 -20.63 -2.97 64.07
N ASP A 330 -20.59 -1.78 63.47
CA ASP A 330 -21.77 -0.99 63.07
C ASP A 330 -21.86 -0.91 61.54
N ALA A 331 -21.55 -2.02 60.85
CA ALA A 331 -21.49 -2.02 59.40
C ALA A 331 -22.88 -2.14 58.77
N THR A 332 -23.15 -1.30 57.77
CA THR A 332 -24.28 -1.49 56.85
C THR A 332 -23.85 -2.48 55.77
N ARG A 333 -24.67 -3.50 55.51
CA ARG A 333 -24.33 -4.64 54.65
C ARG A 333 -25.24 -4.69 53.42
N PHE A 334 -24.63 -4.88 52.26
CA PHE A 334 -25.27 -5.01 50.96
C PHE A 334 -24.82 -6.33 50.32
N GLU A 335 -25.76 -7.25 50.10
CA GLU A 335 -25.47 -8.57 49.52
C GLU A 335 -25.95 -8.65 48.08
N VAL A 336 -25.08 -9.14 47.20
CA VAL A 336 -25.41 -9.42 45.80
C VAL A 336 -24.99 -10.85 45.48
N GLU A 337 -25.97 -11.66 45.07
CA GLU A 337 -25.79 -13.05 44.69
C GLU A 337 -26.10 -13.27 43.21
N LYS A 338 -25.58 -14.36 42.63
CA LYS A 338 -25.75 -14.76 41.23
C LYS A 338 -25.31 -13.65 40.27
N ILE A 339 -24.16 -13.05 40.57
CA ILE A 339 -23.68 -11.88 39.85
C ILE A 339 -23.40 -12.24 38.39
N ARG A 340 -22.88 -13.44 38.10
CA ARG A 340 -22.58 -13.85 36.73
C ARG A 340 -23.83 -14.03 35.86
N ASP A 341 -24.97 -14.35 36.47
CA ASP A 341 -26.27 -14.39 35.78
C ASP A 341 -26.81 -12.99 35.45
N ARG A 342 -26.37 -11.96 36.20
CA ARG A 342 -26.83 -10.56 36.07
C ARG A 342 -25.90 -9.70 35.24
N LEU A 343 -24.59 -9.99 35.23
CA LEU A 343 -23.63 -9.23 34.45
C LEU A 343 -23.67 -9.69 33.00
N TYR A 344 -24.21 -8.85 32.12
CA TYR A 344 -24.10 -9.07 30.68
C TYR A 344 -22.68 -8.71 30.21
N THR A 345 -22.01 -9.64 29.56
CA THR A 345 -20.67 -9.45 28.95
C THR A 345 -19.54 -9.01 29.88
N ASP A 346 -19.21 -7.72 29.99
CA ASP A 346 -18.11 -7.19 30.81
C ASP A 346 -18.58 -5.94 31.59
N ASN A 347 -19.86 -5.91 31.96
CA ASN A 347 -20.44 -4.77 32.67
C ASN A 347 -19.95 -4.69 34.12
N VAL A 348 -20.08 -3.49 34.69
CA VAL A 348 -19.65 -3.17 36.05
C VAL A 348 -20.73 -3.58 37.04
N LEU A 349 -20.33 -4.22 38.15
CA LEU A 349 -21.24 -4.44 39.27
C LEU A 349 -21.40 -3.13 40.05
N ASN A 350 -22.63 -2.62 40.13
CA ASN A 350 -22.96 -1.42 40.89
C ASN A 350 -23.71 -1.78 42.18
N VAL A 351 -23.17 -1.36 43.33
CA VAL A 351 -23.86 -1.38 44.63
C VAL A 351 -24.16 0.05 45.03
N ILE A 352 -25.44 0.42 45.05
CA ILE A 352 -25.90 1.76 45.39
C ILE A 352 -26.17 1.83 46.89
N THR A 353 -25.73 2.91 47.52
CA THR A 353 -25.85 3.16 48.96
C THR A 353 -26.56 4.49 49.20
N ALA A 354 -27.16 4.69 50.36
CA ALA A 354 -27.96 5.88 50.68
C ALA A 354 -27.12 7.12 51.07
N ALA A 355 -25.98 7.34 50.43
CA ALA A 355 -25.00 8.38 50.79
C ALA A 355 -24.52 8.27 52.27
N GLU A 356 -24.47 7.05 52.80
CA GLU A 356 -24.12 6.77 54.19
C GLU A 356 -22.66 7.11 54.46
N LYS A 357 -22.38 7.60 55.67
CA LYS A 357 -21.02 8.00 56.06
C LYS A 357 -20.21 6.79 56.48
N ALA A 358 -19.13 6.51 55.77
CA ALA A 358 -18.19 5.46 56.11
C ALA A 358 -16.74 5.90 55.92
N ARG A 359 -15.83 5.19 56.58
CA ARG A 359 -14.38 5.29 56.35
C ARG A 359 -13.81 3.98 55.82
N TYR A 360 -14.35 2.86 56.29
CA TYR A 360 -13.91 1.52 55.95
C TYR A 360 -14.95 0.84 55.07
N ILE A 361 -14.48 0.20 54.01
CA ILE A 361 -15.31 -0.61 53.11
C ILE A 361 -14.70 -2.00 53.07
N ARG A 362 -15.49 -3.02 53.37
CA ARG A 362 -15.10 -4.43 53.24
C ARG A 362 -15.91 -5.07 52.13
N ILE A 363 -15.21 -5.73 51.22
CA ILE A 363 -15.78 -6.51 50.14
C ILE A 363 -15.45 -7.97 50.43
N VAL A 364 -16.47 -8.76 50.68
CA VAL A 364 -16.36 -10.21 50.86
C VAL A 364 -16.76 -10.88 49.57
N ALA A 365 -15.80 -11.52 48.90
CA ALA A 365 -15.97 -12.24 47.66
C ALA A 365 -15.98 -13.75 47.94
N SER A 366 -17.09 -14.40 47.59
CA SER A 366 -17.31 -15.85 47.73
C SER A 366 -17.75 -16.46 46.39
N ASP A 367 -17.79 -17.80 46.36
CA ASP A 367 -18.11 -18.58 45.16
C ASP A 367 -17.23 -18.21 43.95
N LEU A 368 -15.92 -18.41 44.12
CA LEU A 368 -14.91 -18.09 43.10
C LEU A 368 -14.77 -19.23 42.09
N ASP A 369 -14.53 -18.85 40.83
CA ASP A 369 -14.24 -19.81 39.77
C ASP A 369 -12.94 -20.58 40.02
N THR A 370 -12.93 -21.81 39.51
CA THR A 370 -11.75 -22.68 39.51
C THR A 370 -11.29 -22.92 38.08
N TYR A 371 -10.02 -22.67 37.81
CA TYR A 371 -9.39 -22.91 36.51
C TYR A 371 -8.10 -23.70 36.72
N MET A 372 -7.95 -24.83 36.02
CA MET A 372 -6.84 -25.76 36.20
C MET A 372 -6.62 -26.14 37.68
N GLU A 373 -7.72 -26.45 38.40
CA GLU A 373 -7.74 -26.80 39.84
C GLU A 373 -7.28 -25.68 40.79
N GLN A 374 -7.10 -24.45 40.30
CA GLN A 374 -6.79 -23.28 41.11
C GLN A 374 -7.99 -22.36 41.23
N LYS A 375 -8.29 -21.88 42.44
CA LYS A 375 -9.23 -20.77 42.65
C LYS A 375 -8.65 -19.52 42.00
N ILE A 376 -9.47 -18.76 41.30
CA ILE A 376 -9.08 -17.50 40.66
C ILE A 376 -9.93 -16.36 41.18
N LEU A 377 -9.27 -15.25 41.52
CA LEU A 377 -9.91 -13.95 41.71
C LEU A 377 -9.30 -12.93 40.74
N GLY A 378 -10.16 -12.37 39.90
CA GLY A 378 -9.82 -11.38 38.88
C GLY A 378 -10.72 -10.16 39.02
N LEU A 379 -10.13 -9.00 39.32
CA LEU A 379 -10.82 -7.73 39.42
C LEU A 379 -10.02 -6.65 38.69
N GLY A 380 -10.71 -5.80 37.95
CA GLY A 380 -10.11 -4.64 37.29
C GLY A 380 -9.81 -3.52 38.27
N GLU A 381 -10.82 -3.10 39.03
CA GLU A 381 -10.77 -1.94 39.92
C GLU A 381 -11.95 -2.00 40.91
N ILE A 382 -11.80 -1.40 42.08
CA ILE A 382 -12.83 -1.15 43.08
C ILE A 382 -12.99 0.37 43.24
N ARG A 383 -14.13 0.90 42.80
CA ARG A 383 -14.43 2.33 42.93
C ARG A 383 -15.46 2.60 44.00
N VAL A 384 -15.08 3.39 44.99
CA VAL A 384 -15.98 3.94 46.00
C VAL A 384 -16.16 5.41 45.68
N SER A 385 -17.40 5.85 45.45
CA SER A 385 -17.67 7.21 44.97
C SER A 385 -18.95 7.81 45.53
N GLU A 386 -19.05 9.14 45.43
CA GLU A 386 -20.25 9.93 45.67
C GLU A 386 -20.33 10.99 44.56
N PHE A 387 -21.48 11.12 43.91
CA PHE A 387 -21.68 12.08 42.81
C PHE A 387 -20.61 12.03 41.71
N ASP A 388 -20.12 10.81 41.39
CA ASP A 388 -19.10 10.56 40.37
C ASP A 388 -17.69 11.11 40.72
N GLU A 389 -17.48 11.52 41.98
CA GLU A 389 -16.16 11.78 42.59
C GLU A 389 -15.67 10.51 43.31
N VAL A 390 -14.44 10.06 42.99
CA VAL A 390 -13.90 8.77 43.45
C VAL A 390 -13.07 8.96 44.72
N TRP A 391 -13.48 8.30 45.80
CA TRP A 391 -12.81 8.29 47.10
C TRP A 391 -11.76 7.20 47.26
N SER A 392 -11.92 6.07 46.57
CA SER A 392 -11.01 4.92 46.73
C SER A 392 -9.66 5.11 46.03
N LEU A 393 -9.48 6.13 45.18
CA LEU A 393 -8.27 6.29 44.37
C LEU A 393 -7.03 6.39 45.26
N ASN A 394 -6.11 5.44 45.11
CA ASN A 394 -4.88 5.27 45.89
C ASN A 394 -5.09 5.18 47.41
N CYS A 395 -6.25 4.70 47.88
CA CYS A 395 -6.48 4.51 49.30
C CYS A 395 -5.66 3.33 49.87
N GLU A 396 -5.57 3.24 51.20
CA GLU A 396 -4.96 2.06 51.83
C GLU A 396 -5.87 0.86 51.62
N ILE A 397 -5.27 -0.26 51.20
CA ILE A 397 -5.98 -1.50 50.88
C ILE A 397 -5.25 -2.70 51.49
N SER A 398 -6.03 -3.61 52.04
CA SER A 398 -5.56 -4.89 52.59
C SER A 398 -6.51 -6.01 52.17
N ALA A 399 -6.01 -7.24 52.14
CA ALA A 399 -6.86 -8.38 51.85
C ALA A 399 -6.48 -9.61 52.67
N GLU A 400 -7.48 -10.42 53.01
CA GLU A 400 -7.37 -11.72 53.67
C GLU A 400 -7.94 -12.80 52.75
N GLY A 401 -7.48 -14.04 52.90
CA GLY A 401 -7.92 -15.16 52.06
C GLY A 401 -7.25 -15.26 50.68
N ILE A 402 -6.21 -14.46 50.41
CA ILE A 402 -5.40 -14.51 49.16
C ILE A 402 -3.91 -14.80 49.45
N PRO A 403 -3.17 -15.41 48.50
CA PRO A 403 -1.74 -15.69 48.68
C PRO A 403 -0.87 -14.41 48.66
N GLN A 404 0.38 -14.53 49.12
CA GLN A 404 1.35 -13.41 49.16
C GLN A 404 1.62 -12.79 47.77
N SER A 405 1.52 -13.57 46.69
CA SER A 405 1.61 -13.07 45.31
C SER A 405 0.49 -12.08 44.95
N GLY A 406 -0.70 -12.23 45.55
CA GLY A 406 -1.81 -11.29 45.41
C GLY A 406 -1.63 -10.03 46.26
N GLN A 407 -1.02 -10.15 47.46
CA GLN A 407 -0.79 -9.01 48.36
C GLN A 407 0.00 -7.88 47.70
N GLY A 408 1.04 -8.22 46.91
CA GLY A 408 1.84 -7.23 46.18
C GLY A 408 1.12 -6.56 45.00
N GLN A 409 -0.11 -6.98 44.68
CA GLN A 409 -0.90 -6.46 43.56
C GLN A 409 -2.12 -5.64 44.00
N LEU A 410 -2.40 -5.55 45.31
CA LEU A 410 -3.62 -4.92 45.83
C LEU A 410 -3.78 -3.46 45.42
N SER A 411 -2.69 -2.72 45.26
CA SER A 411 -2.76 -1.32 44.81
C SER A 411 -3.41 -1.16 43.43
N ARG A 412 -3.44 -2.22 42.60
CA ARG A 412 -4.07 -2.24 41.28
C ARG A 412 -5.60 -2.24 41.34
N LEU A 413 -6.18 -2.53 42.50
CA LEU A 413 -7.64 -2.48 42.70
C LEU A 413 -8.14 -1.06 42.96
N VAL A 414 -7.23 -0.10 43.13
CA VAL A 414 -7.54 1.29 43.51
C VAL A 414 -6.68 2.30 42.74
N ASP A 415 -6.11 1.91 41.61
CA ASP A 415 -5.18 2.75 40.85
C ASP A 415 -5.89 3.64 39.81
N GLY A 416 -7.18 3.43 39.59
CA GLY A 416 -7.99 4.15 38.62
C GLY A 416 -7.84 3.64 37.19
N PHE A 417 -7.30 2.44 36.99
CA PHE A 417 -7.16 1.77 35.70
C PHE A 417 -7.93 0.46 35.69
N SER A 418 -8.42 0.08 34.51
CA SER A 418 -8.96 -1.26 34.26
C SER A 418 -8.71 -1.62 32.81
N ARG A 419 -8.37 -2.88 32.55
CA ARG A 419 -7.98 -3.40 31.24
C ARG A 419 -6.87 -2.58 30.60
N ASN A 420 -5.91 -2.18 31.45
CA ASN A 420 -4.75 -1.39 31.09
C ASN A 420 -5.11 0.01 30.59
N ARG A 421 -6.29 0.55 30.89
CA ARG A 421 -6.72 1.89 30.46
C ARG A 421 -7.27 2.69 31.63
N ARG A 422 -7.04 4.01 31.64
CA ARG A 422 -7.57 4.88 32.69
C ARG A 422 -9.08 4.89 32.62
N ILE A 423 -9.73 4.71 33.77
CA ILE A 423 -11.18 4.73 33.85
C ILE A 423 -11.69 6.17 33.89
N LEU A 424 -12.71 6.44 33.10
CA LEU A 424 -13.36 7.73 32.95
C LEU A 424 -14.58 7.84 33.87
N ARG A 425 -14.98 9.08 34.11
CA ARG A 425 -16.30 9.43 34.65
C ARG A 425 -17.38 9.14 33.61
N GLU A 426 -18.57 8.74 34.03
CA GLU A 426 -19.67 8.39 33.09
C GLU A 426 -19.99 9.57 32.15
N VAL A 427 -20.04 10.79 32.68
CA VAL A 427 -20.30 12.00 31.88
C VAL A 427 -19.18 12.30 30.88
N GLU A 428 -17.92 12.10 31.27
CA GLU A 428 -16.76 12.29 30.39
C GLU A 428 -16.75 11.26 29.27
N TRP A 429 -17.11 10.02 29.60
CA TRP A 429 -17.22 8.93 28.65
C TRP A 429 -18.32 9.19 27.62
N ILE A 430 -19.57 9.40 28.05
CA ILE A 430 -20.69 9.58 27.13
C ILE A 430 -20.53 10.86 26.29
N ARG A 431 -20.14 11.97 26.91
CA ARG A 431 -19.87 13.23 26.18
C ARG A 431 -18.69 13.08 25.21
N GLY A 432 -17.63 12.40 25.64
CA GLY A 432 -16.45 12.17 24.82
C GLY A 432 -16.72 11.27 23.62
N LEU A 433 -17.57 10.25 23.77
CA LEU A 433 -18.03 9.43 22.65
C LEU A 433 -18.87 10.25 21.65
N ALA A 434 -19.77 11.10 22.13
CA ALA A 434 -20.52 12.01 21.25
C ALA A 434 -19.57 12.95 20.45
N MET A 435 -18.53 13.49 21.11
CA MET A 435 -17.49 14.30 20.47
C MET A 435 -16.57 13.51 19.52
N ARG A 436 -16.45 12.20 19.70
CA ARG A 436 -15.65 11.30 18.86
C ARG A 436 -16.32 11.01 17.51
N ARG A 437 -17.64 10.95 17.47
CA ARG A 437 -18.46 10.72 16.26
C ARG A 437 -17.99 11.53 15.02
N PRO A 438 -17.88 12.88 15.04
CA PRO A 438 -17.45 13.64 13.86
C PRO A 438 -15.99 13.36 13.46
N VAL A 439 -15.12 13.05 14.43
CA VAL A 439 -13.69 12.77 14.19
C VAL A 439 -13.52 11.42 13.50
N ASP A 440 -14.18 10.37 14.00
CA ASP A 440 -14.14 9.04 13.40
C ASP A 440 -14.77 9.03 12.00
N ARG A 441 -15.89 9.74 11.81
CA ARG A 441 -16.48 9.92 10.47
C ARG A 441 -15.51 10.58 9.50
N ARG A 442 -14.85 11.67 9.91
CA ARG A 442 -13.87 12.35 9.06
C ARG A 442 -12.66 11.46 8.77
N LEU A 443 -12.23 10.66 9.74
CA LEU A 443 -11.11 9.73 9.57
C LEU A 443 -11.42 8.68 8.50
N VAL A 444 -12.63 8.11 8.49
CA VAL A 444 -13.06 7.15 7.46
C VAL A 444 -13.02 7.79 6.07
N VAL A 445 -13.53 9.02 5.93
CA VAL A 445 -13.52 9.76 4.66
C VAL A 445 -12.09 10.05 4.20
N VAL A 446 -11.25 10.59 5.08
CA VAL A 446 -9.85 10.90 4.76
C VAL A 446 -9.08 9.64 4.38
N ALA A 447 -9.32 8.52 5.06
CA ALA A 447 -8.72 7.23 4.72
C ALA A 447 -9.15 6.75 3.33
N HIS A 448 -10.43 6.92 2.98
CA HIS A 448 -10.95 6.58 1.66
C HIS A 448 -10.34 7.48 0.57
N GLU A 449 -10.36 8.81 0.75
CA GLU A 449 -9.74 9.77 -0.16
C GLU A 449 -8.25 9.50 -0.36
N LEU A 450 -7.52 9.16 0.72
CA LEU A 450 -6.10 8.83 0.67
C LEU A 450 -5.85 7.55 -0.15
N ASN A 451 -6.69 6.53 0.01
CA ASN A 451 -6.59 5.30 -0.77
C ASN A 451 -6.85 5.56 -2.27
N LEU A 452 -7.87 6.35 -2.60
CA LEU A 452 -8.15 6.75 -3.99
C LEU A 452 -6.98 7.55 -4.59
N ALA A 453 -6.46 8.53 -3.86
CA ALA A 453 -5.34 9.36 -4.32
C ALA A 453 -4.05 8.53 -4.52
N ARG A 454 -3.76 7.59 -3.61
CA ARG A 454 -2.62 6.66 -3.74
C ARG A 454 -2.76 5.73 -4.94
N LYS A 455 -3.98 5.22 -5.18
CA LYS A 455 -4.27 4.40 -6.35
C LYS A 455 -4.06 5.18 -7.65
N ALA A 456 -4.63 6.38 -7.76
CA ALA A 456 -4.44 7.26 -8.91
C ALA A 456 -2.96 7.60 -9.15
N TRP A 457 -2.19 7.89 -8.08
CA TRP A 457 -0.76 8.15 -8.18
C TRP A 457 0.03 6.91 -8.66
N SER A 458 -0.34 5.71 -8.20
CA SER A 458 0.28 4.46 -8.64
C SER A 458 0.00 4.18 -10.12
N ASP A 459 -1.25 4.33 -10.54
CA ASP A 459 -1.67 4.11 -11.94
C ASP A 459 -0.97 5.08 -12.88
N MET A 460 -0.81 6.35 -12.46
CA MET A 460 -0.08 7.34 -13.25
C MET A 460 1.42 7.00 -13.37
N LYS A 461 2.08 6.58 -12.28
CA LYS A 461 3.47 6.12 -12.33
C LYS A 461 3.65 4.93 -13.26
N LEU A 462 2.72 3.97 -13.22
CA LEU A 462 2.75 2.81 -14.10
C LEU A 462 2.61 3.23 -15.58
N ARG A 463 1.64 4.10 -15.90
CA ARG A 463 1.48 4.64 -17.26
C ARG A 463 2.73 5.37 -17.73
N ALA A 464 3.32 6.21 -16.88
CA ALA A 464 4.55 6.93 -17.19
C ALA A 464 5.73 5.96 -17.45
N ALA A 465 5.84 4.88 -16.66
CA ALA A 465 6.85 3.84 -16.87
C ALA A 465 6.64 3.07 -18.20
N ILE A 466 5.39 2.74 -18.55
CA ILE A 466 5.06 2.07 -19.82
C ILE A 466 5.42 2.98 -21.00
N TRP A 467 5.02 4.25 -20.97
CA TRP A 467 5.35 5.21 -22.03
C TRP A 467 6.86 5.48 -22.13
N GLY A 468 7.55 5.60 -20.99
CA GLY A 468 9.00 5.73 -20.95
C GLY A 468 9.71 4.50 -21.54
N GLY A 469 9.25 3.29 -21.20
CA GLY A 469 9.75 2.04 -21.77
C GLY A 469 9.48 1.92 -23.27
N ALA A 470 8.28 2.27 -23.73
CA ALA A 470 7.92 2.28 -25.14
C ALA A 470 8.79 3.26 -25.95
N LEU A 471 9.02 4.47 -25.41
CA LEU A 471 9.90 5.47 -26.01
C LEU A 471 11.34 4.95 -26.11
N LEU A 472 11.85 4.32 -25.05
CA LEU A 472 13.19 3.75 -25.03
C LEU A 472 13.35 2.62 -26.06
N CYS A 473 12.38 1.71 -26.14
CA CYS A 473 12.33 0.69 -27.18
C CYS A 473 12.29 1.28 -28.59
N PHE A 474 11.48 2.32 -28.81
CA PHE A 474 11.40 3.02 -30.10
C PHE A 474 12.75 3.65 -30.49
N CYS A 475 13.42 4.33 -29.54
CA CYS A 475 14.76 4.88 -29.74
C CYS A 475 15.80 3.80 -30.06
N LEU A 476 15.77 2.66 -29.37
CA LEU A 476 16.69 1.53 -29.63
C LEU A 476 16.47 0.93 -31.02
N ILE A 477 15.22 0.69 -31.42
CA ILE A 477 14.88 0.17 -32.76
C ILE A 477 15.33 1.18 -33.83
N GLY A 478 15.09 2.47 -33.62
CA GLY A 478 15.55 3.54 -34.52
C GLY A 478 17.08 3.55 -34.67
N ALA A 479 17.82 3.45 -33.56
CA ALA A 479 19.28 3.39 -33.56
C ALA A 479 19.82 2.15 -34.30
N MET A 480 19.24 0.97 -34.06
CA MET A 480 19.60 -0.26 -34.78
C MET A 480 19.30 -0.15 -36.28
N GLY A 481 18.18 0.48 -36.66
CA GLY A 481 17.82 0.75 -38.05
C GLY A 481 18.85 1.64 -38.75
N LEU A 482 19.24 2.75 -38.11
CA LEU A 482 20.26 3.66 -38.61
C LEU A 482 21.62 2.98 -38.78
N GLN A 483 22.04 2.15 -37.82
CA GLN A 483 23.30 1.41 -37.89
C GLN A 483 23.32 0.43 -39.07
N ARG A 484 22.21 -0.27 -39.33
CA ARG A 484 22.08 -1.17 -40.49
C ARG A 484 22.18 -0.40 -41.82
N LEU A 485 21.54 0.77 -41.91
CA LEU A 485 21.62 1.62 -43.10
C LEU A 485 23.04 2.13 -43.37
N GLN A 486 23.78 2.52 -42.33
CA GLN A 486 25.18 2.94 -42.46
C GLN A 486 26.07 1.80 -42.99
N ARG A 487 25.94 0.58 -42.44
CA ARG A 487 26.71 -0.59 -42.90
C ARG A 487 26.45 -0.89 -44.38
N ARG A 488 25.18 -0.83 -44.81
CA ARG A 488 24.80 -1.02 -46.23
C ARG A 488 25.43 0.05 -47.13
N LYS A 489 25.43 1.32 -46.70
CA LYS A 489 26.06 2.42 -47.45
C LYS A 489 27.57 2.22 -47.62
N VAL A 490 28.28 1.81 -46.57
CA VAL A 490 29.73 1.55 -46.62
C VAL A 490 30.04 0.40 -47.59
N LEU A 491 29.33 -0.72 -47.47
CA LEU A 491 29.54 -1.88 -48.34
C LEU A 491 29.27 -1.56 -49.81
N LYS A 492 28.20 -0.80 -50.11
CA LYS A 492 27.87 -0.38 -51.48
C LYS A 492 28.96 0.52 -52.07
N LYS A 493 29.51 1.45 -51.28
CA LYS A 493 30.63 2.30 -51.71
C LYS A 493 31.88 1.49 -52.05
N LEU A 494 32.23 0.51 -51.23
CA LEU A 494 33.38 -0.37 -51.46
C LEU A 494 33.20 -1.20 -52.75
N LYS A 495 32.01 -1.81 -52.93
CA LYS A 495 31.67 -2.56 -54.15
C LYS A 495 31.83 -1.70 -55.39
N ASN A 496 31.21 -0.51 -55.40
CA ASN A 496 31.28 0.41 -56.55
C ASN A 496 32.72 0.83 -56.87
N ARG A 497 33.55 1.08 -55.84
CA ARG A 497 34.96 1.45 -56.04
C ARG A 497 35.73 0.33 -56.74
N ILE A 498 35.59 -0.91 -56.29
CA ILE A 498 36.30 -2.06 -56.85
C ILE A 498 35.83 -2.33 -58.29
N THR A 499 34.53 -2.24 -58.56
CA THR A 499 34.00 -2.37 -59.92
C THR A 499 34.58 -1.31 -60.86
N ARG A 500 34.71 -0.07 -60.40
CA ARG A 500 35.29 1.01 -61.20
C ARG A 500 36.77 0.76 -61.51
N ASP A 501 37.58 0.44 -60.50
CA ASP A 501 39.02 0.21 -60.69
C ASP A 501 39.28 -0.92 -61.71
N LEU A 502 38.49 -2.00 -61.66
CA LEU A 502 38.59 -3.11 -62.63
C LEU A 502 38.05 -2.73 -64.03
N HIS A 503 37.03 -1.88 -64.12
CA HIS A 503 36.51 -1.38 -65.40
C HIS A 503 37.54 -0.48 -66.10
N ASP A 504 38.22 0.39 -65.37
CA ASP A 504 39.26 1.27 -65.89
C ASP A 504 40.44 0.45 -66.46
N GLU A 505 40.77 -0.68 -65.82
CA GLU A 505 41.78 -1.63 -66.28
C GLU A 505 41.41 -2.34 -67.58
N VAL A 506 40.14 -2.74 -67.74
CA VAL A 506 39.63 -3.28 -69.01
C VAL A 506 39.71 -2.20 -70.10
N GLY A 507 39.32 -0.96 -69.78
CA GLY A 507 39.41 0.17 -70.70
C GLY A 507 40.83 0.40 -71.21
N SER A 508 41.83 0.36 -70.32
CA SER A 508 43.24 0.46 -70.68
C SER A 508 43.67 -0.68 -71.61
N SER A 509 43.28 -1.93 -71.31
CA SER A 509 43.66 -3.11 -72.10
C SER A 509 43.08 -3.07 -73.52
N LEU A 510 41.82 -2.66 -73.66
CA LEU A 510 41.17 -2.45 -74.96
C LEU A 510 41.83 -1.30 -75.75
N GLY A 511 42.25 -0.23 -75.06
CA GLY A 511 43.03 0.85 -75.65
C GLY A 511 44.36 0.36 -76.24
N SER A 512 45.09 -0.48 -75.51
CA SER A 512 46.34 -1.10 -75.98
C SER A 512 46.13 -2.01 -77.18
N ILE A 513 45.07 -2.84 -77.19
CA ILE A 513 44.70 -3.69 -78.33
C ILE A 513 44.44 -2.85 -79.58
N ASN A 514 43.66 -1.77 -79.45
CA ASN A 514 43.35 -0.88 -80.57
C ASN A 514 44.61 -0.20 -81.13
N LEU A 515 45.53 0.22 -80.25
CA LEU A 515 46.80 0.83 -80.68
C LEU A 515 47.70 -0.19 -81.39
N ALA A 516 47.80 -1.42 -80.88
CA ALA A 516 48.57 -2.51 -81.50
C ALA A 516 48.00 -2.88 -82.87
N ALA A 517 46.66 -3.01 -82.98
CA ALA A 517 45.97 -3.26 -84.24
C ALA A 517 46.27 -2.17 -85.30
N ARG A 518 46.20 -0.89 -84.91
CA ARG A 518 46.54 0.24 -85.79
C ARG A 518 48.00 0.27 -86.23
N ARG A 519 48.94 -0.19 -85.39
CA ARG A 519 50.36 -0.29 -85.77
C ARG A 519 50.57 -1.34 -86.85
N MET A 520 49.90 -2.49 -86.72
CA MET A 520 49.94 -3.57 -87.72
C MET A 520 49.30 -3.16 -89.05
N GLU A 521 48.22 -2.38 -89.01
CA GLU A 521 47.55 -1.86 -90.21
C GLU A 521 48.47 -0.96 -91.05
N ASN A 522 49.37 -0.20 -90.40
CA ASN A 522 50.26 0.75 -91.06
C ASN A 522 51.60 0.14 -91.55
N LYS A 523 52.08 -0.96 -90.97
CA LYS A 523 53.41 -1.52 -91.27
C LYS A 523 53.39 -2.96 -91.83
N GLY A 524 52.22 -3.59 -91.91
CA GLY A 524 52.09 -5.02 -92.16
C GLY A 524 52.25 -5.82 -90.85
N ALA A 525 51.49 -6.91 -90.72
CA ALA A 525 51.51 -7.73 -89.51
C ALA A 525 52.58 -8.83 -89.60
N THR A 526 53.46 -8.92 -88.60
CA THR A 526 54.32 -10.09 -88.43
C THR A 526 53.60 -11.17 -87.60
N LYS A 527 54.11 -12.41 -87.65
CA LYS A 527 53.59 -13.51 -86.82
C LYS A 527 53.68 -13.19 -85.32
N ASP A 528 54.70 -12.44 -84.93
CA ASP A 528 54.92 -12.02 -83.55
C ASP A 528 53.91 -10.94 -83.13
N ASP A 529 53.61 -9.95 -83.99
CA ASP A 529 52.59 -8.93 -83.71
C ASP A 529 51.18 -9.52 -83.52
N LEU A 530 50.82 -10.53 -84.35
CA LEU A 530 49.55 -11.26 -84.21
C LEU A 530 49.48 -12.07 -82.91
N SER A 531 50.61 -12.63 -82.48
CA SER A 531 50.71 -13.37 -81.22
C SER A 531 50.57 -12.42 -80.01
N GLU A 532 51.16 -11.23 -80.08
CA GLU A 532 51.05 -10.19 -79.05
C GLU A 532 49.60 -9.67 -78.94
N LEU A 533 48.94 -9.39 -80.06
CA LEU A 533 47.52 -8.98 -80.06
C LEU A 533 46.60 -10.07 -79.49
N SER A 534 46.86 -11.33 -79.83
CA SER A 534 46.12 -12.48 -79.29
C SER A 534 46.31 -12.63 -77.78
N LEU A 535 47.52 -12.38 -77.26
CA LEU A 535 47.78 -12.35 -75.82
C LEU A 535 47.03 -11.20 -75.14
N MET A 536 47.11 -9.98 -75.68
CA MET A 536 46.39 -8.81 -75.15
C MET A 536 44.87 -9.02 -75.14
N ALA A 537 44.31 -9.62 -76.19
CA ALA A 537 42.87 -9.94 -76.28
C ALA A 537 42.44 -11.00 -75.25
N ARG A 538 43.26 -12.03 -75.03
CA ARG A 538 43.02 -13.04 -73.98
C ARG A 538 43.03 -12.42 -72.59
N GLU A 539 43.95 -11.48 -72.34
CA GLU A 539 44.03 -10.75 -71.06
C GLU A 539 42.85 -9.81 -70.82
N ALA A 540 42.42 -9.06 -71.83
CA ALA A 540 41.24 -8.21 -71.74
C ALA A 540 39.97 -9.04 -71.46
N SER A 541 39.83 -10.19 -72.13
CA SER A 541 38.72 -11.13 -71.92
C SER A 541 38.73 -11.75 -70.53
N ALA A 542 39.91 -12.16 -70.02
CA ALA A 542 40.06 -12.67 -68.66
C ALA A 542 39.71 -11.60 -67.62
N SER A 543 40.12 -10.35 -67.84
CA SER A 543 39.87 -9.23 -66.92
C SER A 543 38.39 -8.81 -66.90
N LEU A 544 37.69 -8.81 -68.05
CA LEU A 544 36.23 -8.62 -68.12
C LEU A 544 35.45 -9.67 -67.33
N LYS A 545 35.86 -10.96 -67.43
CA LYS A 545 35.23 -12.04 -66.66
C LYS A 545 35.48 -11.90 -65.17
N ASP A 546 36.60 -11.30 -64.77
CA ASP A 546 36.89 -11.03 -63.36
C ASP A 546 36.07 -9.85 -62.82
N VAL A 547 35.79 -8.81 -63.64
CA VAL A 547 34.82 -7.75 -63.31
C VAL A 547 33.43 -8.34 -63.03
N VAL A 548 32.90 -9.15 -63.96
CA VAL A 548 31.59 -9.81 -63.81
C VAL A 548 31.58 -10.67 -62.55
N TRP A 549 32.65 -11.44 -62.31
CA TRP A 549 32.78 -12.31 -61.14
C TRP A 549 32.90 -11.55 -59.81
N VAL A 550 33.45 -10.34 -59.81
CA VAL A 550 33.48 -9.44 -58.64
C VAL A 550 32.14 -8.76 -58.40
N ILE A 551 31.37 -8.48 -59.46
CA ILE A 551 30.03 -7.87 -59.36
C ILE A 551 28.99 -8.87 -58.85
N ASP A 552 29.06 -10.11 -59.30
CA ASP A 552 28.03 -11.13 -59.09
C ASP A 552 28.07 -11.76 -57.68
N GLN A 553 29.25 -11.90 -57.09
CA GLN A 553 29.41 -12.66 -55.84
C GLN A 553 29.77 -11.79 -54.63
N ALA A 554 28.85 -11.73 -53.64
CA ALA A 554 29.02 -10.95 -52.41
C ALA A 554 29.91 -11.63 -51.35
N LYS A 555 30.09 -12.97 -51.44
CA LYS A 555 30.94 -13.78 -50.56
C LYS A 555 31.54 -14.90 -51.39
N ILE A 556 32.85 -15.15 -51.24
CA ILE A 556 33.58 -16.18 -51.99
C ILE A 556 34.44 -16.96 -51.03
N ARG A 557 34.51 -18.26 -51.24
CA ARG A 557 35.30 -19.17 -50.41
C ARG A 557 36.69 -19.38 -51.02
N LEU A 558 37.70 -19.58 -50.17
CA LEU A 558 39.09 -19.74 -50.60
C LEU A 558 39.30 -20.85 -51.66
N PRO A 559 38.67 -22.04 -51.56
CA PRO A 559 38.78 -23.07 -52.60
C PRO A 559 38.27 -22.61 -53.98
N GLU A 560 37.18 -21.82 -54.01
CA GLU A 560 36.62 -21.28 -55.25
C GLU A 560 37.56 -20.23 -55.88
N LEU A 561 38.20 -19.42 -55.03
CA LEU A 561 39.18 -18.43 -55.47
C LEU A 561 40.42 -19.09 -56.07
N LEU A 562 40.97 -20.14 -55.45
CA LEU A 562 42.13 -20.87 -55.97
C LEU A 562 41.82 -21.56 -57.31
N ASN A 563 40.66 -22.22 -57.43
CA ASN A 563 40.18 -22.78 -58.69
C ASN A 563 40.07 -21.71 -59.79
N LYS A 564 39.62 -20.50 -59.44
CA LYS A 564 39.54 -19.37 -60.37
C LYS A 564 40.92 -18.92 -60.86
N LEU A 565 41.93 -18.88 -59.98
CA LEU A 565 43.31 -18.56 -60.35
C LEU A 565 43.87 -19.60 -61.34
N GLY A 566 43.71 -20.91 -61.05
CA GLY A 566 44.11 -21.97 -61.97
C GLY A 566 43.44 -21.85 -63.34
N GLY A 567 42.13 -21.60 -63.36
CA GLY A 567 41.38 -21.35 -64.60
C GLY A 567 41.78 -20.06 -65.34
N ARG A 568 42.36 -19.07 -64.65
CA ARG A 568 42.95 -17.87 -65.28
C ARG A 568 44.30 -18.20 -65.92
N ALA A 569 45.18 -18.91 -65.21
CA ALA A 569 46.47 -19.33 -65.75
C ALA A 569 46.32 -20.17 -67.02
N ALA A 570 45.41 -21.15 -67.02
CA ALA A 570 45.12 -21.99 -68.18
C ALA A 570 44.68 -21.21 -69.42
N ARG A 571 43.99 -20.08 -69.24
CA ARG A 571 43.56 -19.22 -70.36
C ARG A 571 44.69 -18.36 -70.91
N VAL A 572 45.44 -17.70 -70.03
CA VAL A 572 46.49 -16.76 -70.44
C VAL A 572 47.68 -17.50 -71.03
N LEU A 573 48.09 -18.61 -70.40
CA LEU A 573 49.21 -19.47 -70.83
C LEU A 573 48.78 -20.52 -71.87
N SER A 574 47.66 -20.29 -72.58
CA SER A 574 47.22 -21.24 -73.60
C SER A 574 48.25 -21.34 -74.73
N GLY A 575 48.82 -22.54 -74.89
CA GLY A 575 49.96 -22.82 -75.77
C GLY A 575 51.23 -23.27 -75.04
N ILE A 576 51.27 -23.16 -73.70
CA ILE A 576 52.35 -23.64 -72.83
C ILE A 576 51.82 -24.83 -72.03
N ALA A 577 52.63 -25.86 -71.78
CA ALA A 577 52.23 -26.98 -70.93
C ALA A 577 52.08 -26.48 -69.48
N LEU A 578 50.86 -26.48 -68.94
CA LEU A 578 50.56 -26.00 -67.60
C LEU A 578 50.14 -27.17 -66.71
N GLU A 579 50.89 -27.40 -65.63
CA GLU A 579 50.52 -28.32 -64.54
C GLU A 579 49.95 -27.50 -63.38
N VAL A 580 48.77 -27.86 -62.88
CA VAL A 580 48.10 -27.15 -61.78
C VAL A 580 47.84 -28.10 -60.63
N GLU A 581 48.53 -27.90 -59.52
CA GLU A 581 48.35 -28.62 -58.28
C GLU A 581 47.65 -27.71 -57.25
N LEU A 582 46.41 -28.07 -56.90
CA LEU A 582 45.67 -27.40 -55.84
C LEU A 582 45.63 -28.30 -54.58
N PRO A 583 45.59 -27.72 -53.38
CA PRO A 583 45.65 -28.51 -52.15
C PRO A 583 44.37 -29.34 -51.98
N GLU A 584 44.52 -30.63 -51.72
CA GLU A 584 43.39 -31.55 -51.47
C GLU A 584 42.57 -31.13 -50.25
N ASN A 585 43.24 -30.62 -49.21
CA ASN A 585 42.63 -30.15 -47.96
C ASN A 585 42.69 -28.62 -47.83
N CYS A 586 41.94 -27.91 -48.68
CA CYS A 586 41.81 -26.45 -48.61
C CYS A 586 40.77 -26.01 -47.56
N PRO A 587 41.11 -25.12 -46.61
CA PRO A 587 40.17 -24.64 -45.61
C PRO A 587 39.08 -23.75 -46.22
N ASP A 588 37.84 -23.98 -45.80
CA ASP A 588 36.64 -23.31 -46.32
C ASP A 588 36.41 -21.93 -45.69
N LEU A 589 37.31 -20.98 -46.00
CA LEU A 589 37.31 -19.63 -45.45
C LEU A 589 36.61 -18.63 -46.37
N ILE A 590 35.80 -17.73 -45.80
CA ILE A 590 35.22 -16.60 -46.54
C ILE A 590 36.29 -15.53 -46.73
N VAL A 591 36.60 -15.21 -47.97
CA VAL A 591 37.63 -14.24 -48.33
C VAL A 591 37.03 -12.83 -48.41
N PRO A 592 37.57 -11.83 -47.67
CA PRO A 592 37.18 -10.44 -47.81
C PRO A 592 37.39 -9.92 -49.24
N LEU A 593 36.52 -9.01 -49.67
CA LEU A 593 36.55 -8.46 -51.03
C LEU A 593 37.88 -7.74 -51.36
N THR A 594 38.51 -7.13 -50.36
CA THR A 594 39.83 -6.48 -50.48
C THR A 594 40.93 -7.52 -50.70
N PHE A 595 41.00 -8.55 -49.86
CA PHE A 595 41.97 -9.65 -49.99
C PHE A 595 41.88 -10.33 -51.35
N LYS A 596 40.65 -10.67 -51.77
CA LYS A 596 40.35 -11.23 -53.09
C LYS A 596 40.95 -10.38 -54.23
N ARG A 597 40.82 -9.05 -54.16
CA ARG A 597 41.35 -8.14 -55.18
C ARG A 597 42.87 -8.19 -55.25
N HIS A 598 43.57 -8.05 -54.12
CA HIS A 598 45.03 -8.00 -54.12
C HIS A 598 45.63 -9.32 -54.63
N LEU A 599 45.02 -10.46 -54.29
CA LEU A 599 45.47 -11.77 -54.75
C LEU A 599 45.28 -11.95 -56.28
N LEU A 600 44.13 -11.55 -56.82
CA LEU A 600 43.89 -11.59 -58.27
C LEU A 600 44.91 -10.74 -59.05
N MET A 601 45.23 -9.55 -58.54
CA MET A 601 46.19 -8.64 -59.19
C MET A 601 47.62 -9.15 -59.11
N PHE A 602 48.03 -9.69 -57.94
CA PHE A 602 49.33 -10.34 -57.79
C PHE A 602 49.47 -11.49 -58.80
N PHE A 603 48.49 -12.38 -58.82
CA PHE A 603 48.52 -13.56 -59.67
C PHE A 603 48.46 -13.23 -61.16
N LYS A 604 47.69 -12.19 -61.53
CA LYS A 604 47.67 -11.67 -62.91
C LYS A 604 49.09 -11.33 -63.37
N GLU A 605 49.80 -10.53 -62.58
CA GLU A 605 51.13 -10.03 -62.95
C GLU A 605 52.13 -11.19 -63.09
N ALA A 606 52.08 -12.16 -62.17
CA ALA A 606 52.92 -13.35 -62.22
C ALA A 606 52.69 -14.16 -63.52
N VAL A 607 51.44 -14.44 -63.85
CA VAL A 607 51.08 -15.18 -65.08
C VAL A 607 51.38 -14.39 -66.35
N HIS A 608 51.19 -13.07 -66.34
CA HIS A 608 51.53 -12.19 -67.47
C HIS A 608 53.04 -12.23 -67.75
N ASN A 609 53.86 -12.14 -66.69
CA ASN A 609 55.31 -12.20 -66.81
C ASN A 609 55.76 -13.53 -67.41
N CYS A 610 55.17 -14.65 -66.99
CA CYS A 610 55.43 -15.94 -67.62
C CYS A 610 55.03 -15.92 -69.11
N ALA A 611 53.82 -15.46 -69.45
CA ALA A 611 53.32 -15.49 -70.82
C ALA A 611 54.14 -14.63 -71.79
N ARG A 612 54.63 -13.47 -71.34
CA ARG A 612 55.27 -12.47 -72.20
C ARG A 612 56.79 -12.57 -72.24
N HIS A 613 57.43 -12.91 -71.12
CA HIS A 613 58.87 -12.76 -70.97
C HIS A 613 59.63 -14.08 -70.86
N SER A 614 58.99 -15.18 -70.47
CA SER A 614 59.72 -16.42 -70.17
C SER A 614 60.17 -17.18 -71.42
N GLY A 615 59.39 -17.18 -72.51
CA GLY A 615 59.58 -18.13 -73.61
C GLY A 615 59.47 -19.60 -73.17
N ALA A 616 58.85 -19.86 -72.01
CA ALA A 616 58.75 -21.18 -71.40
C ALA A 616 57.91 -22.15 -72.24
N THR A 617 58.29 -23.42 -72.23
CA THR A 617 57.50 -24.52 -72.80
C THR A 617 56.65 -25.22 -71.76
N ARG A 618 56.99 -25.05 -70.47
CA ARG A 618 56.28 -25.61 -69.31
C ARG A 618 56.23 -24.62 -68.15
N VAL A 619 55.07 -24.57 -67.49
CA VAL A 619 54.81 -23.81 -66.27
C VAL A 619 54.13 -24.72 -65.25
N ASP A 620 54.61 -24.72 -64.02
CA ASP A 620 54.02 -25.44 -62.90
C ASP A 620 53.41 -24.43 -61.91
N LEU A 621 52.13 -24.58 -61.63
CA LEU A 621 51.39 -23.79 -60.65
C LEU A 621 50.97 -24.71 -59.50
N SER A 622 51.56 -24.52 -58.32
CA SER A 622 51.19 -25.31 -57.14
C SER A 622 50.75 -24.42 -56.00
N THR A 623 49.78 -24.90 -55.23
CA THR A 623 49.36 -24.28 -53.97
C THR A 623 49.40 -25.32 -52.87
N SER A 624 50.10 -25.02 -51.77
CA SER A 624 50.15 -25.88 -50.59
C SER A 624 49.69 -25.10 -49.36
N ILE A 625 49.10 -25.82 -48.40
CA ILE A 625 48.65 -25.23 -47.14
C ILE A 625 49.14 -26.12 -46.02
N ASN A 626 50.14 -25.64 -45.26
CA ASN A 626 50.77 -26.36 -44.17
C ASN A 626 50.90 -25.44 -42.95
N ASP A 627 50.63 -25.95 -41.75
CA ASP A 627 50.79 -25.24 -40.46
C ASP A 627 50.20 -23.82 -40.41
N GLY A 628 49.05 -23.63 -41.07
CA GLY A 628 48.37 -22.33 -41.11
C GLY A 628 48.99 -21.31 -42.05
N ILE A 629 49.85 -21.74 -42.97
CA ILE A 629 50.48 -20.93 -44.02
C ILE A 629 50.10 -21.50 -45.38
N MET A 630 49.58 -20.64 -46.26
CA MET A 630 49.33 -20.93 -47.66
C MET A 630 50.53 -20.46 -48.49
N GLU A 631 51.11 -21.36 -49.27
CA GLU A 631 52.16 -21.06 -50.25
C GLU A 631 51.59 -21.23 -51.66
N LEU A 632 51.59 -20.16 -52.45
CA LEU A 632 51.25 -20.16 -53.86
C LEU A 632 52.54 -20.02 -54.67
N ARG A 633 52.89 -21.07 -55.43
CA ARG A 633 54.12 -21.14 -56.21
C ARG A 633 53.80 -21.20 -57.70
N LEU A 634 54.49 -20.37 -58.48
CA LEU A 634 54.46 -20.37 -59.94
C LEU A 634 55.89 -20.49 -60.47
N GLN A 635 56.16 -21.56 -61.22
CA GLN A 635 57.49 -21.87 -61.75
C GLN A 635 57.45 -22.04 -63.26
N ASP A 636 58.33 -21.38 -64.00
CA ASP A 636 58.50 -21.56 -65.44
C ASP A 636 59.91 -22.07 -65.79
N ASN A 637 60.01 -22.81 -66.89
CA ASN A 637 61.27 -23.33 -67.42
C ASN A 637 61.91 -22.41 -68.49
N GLY A 638 61.57 -21.11 -68.46
CA GLY A 638 61.94 -20.16 -69.50
C GLY A 638 63.38 -19.66 -69.44
N CYS A 639 63.63 -18.55 -70.13
CA CYS A 639 64.95 -17.95 -70.27
C CYS A 639 65.51 -17.34 -68.97
N GLY A 640 64.67 -17.12 -67.95
CA GLY A 640 65.04 -16.46 -66.70
C GLY A 640 65.66 -15.07 -66.89
N PHE A 641 66.11 -14.44 -65.81
CA PHE A 641 66.81 -13.16 -65.89
C PHE A 641 67.79 -12.96 -64.74
N ASP A 642 68.69 -11.99 -64.90
CA ASP A 642 69.54 -11.53 -63.81
C ASP A 642 68.73 -10.58 -62.91
N PRO A 643 68.48 -10.92 -61.63
CA PRO A 643 67.70 -10.08 -60.72
C PRO A 643 68.41 -8.78 -60.35
N GLU A 644 69.73 -8.68 -60.50
CA GLU A 644 70.54 -7.48 -60.15
C GLU A 644 70.71 -6.52 -61.34
N ALA A 645 70.39 -6.95 -62.56
CA ALA A 645 70.44 -6.09 -63.75
C ALA A 645 69.25 -5.11 -63.73
N HIS A 646 69.53 -3.80 -63.66
CA HIS A 646 68.50 -2.75 -63.74
C HIS A 646 67.70 -2.87 -65.05
N ARG A 647 66.48 -3.38 -64.96
CA ARG A 647 65.51 -3.41 -66.06
C ARG A 647 64.40 -2.40 -65.81
N GLU A 648 64.02 -1.66 -66.84
CA GLU A 648 62.82 -0.82 -66.83
C GLU A 648 61.57 -1.73 -66.80
N GLY A 649 61.02 -1.97 -65.61
CA GLY A 649 59.80 -2.76 -65.45
C GLY A 649 59.26 -2.72 -64.02
N TRP A 650 58.06 -2.16 -63.83
CA TRP A 650 57.41 -1.98 -62.52
C TRP A 650 56.70 -3.25 -61.98
N GLY A 651 56.75 -4.37 -62.72
CA GLY A 651 55.94 -5.57 -62.46
C GLY A 651 56.31 -6.31 -61.18
N VAL A 652 57.60 -6.54 -60.93
CA VAL A 652 58.09 -7.27 -59.75
C VAL A 652 57.88 -6.46 -58.47
N ASP A 653 58.11 -5.15 -58.50
CA ASP A 653 57.86 -4.27 -57.35
C ASP A 653 56.36 -4.14 -57.03
N SER A 654 55.51 -4.11 -58.06
CA SER A 654 54.04 -4.17 -57.91
C SER A 654 53.61 -5.48 -57.24
N MET A 655 54.19 -6.62 -57.63
CA MET A 655 53.93 -7.91 -56.97
C MET A 655 54.40 -7.92 -55.52
N ARG A 656 55.60 -7.41 -55.21
CA ARG A 656 56.12 -7.33 -53.84
C ARG A 656 55.23 -6.49 -52.94
N LYS A 657 54.83 -5.29 -53.39
CA LYS A 657 53.91 -4.42 -52.66
C LYS A 657 52.55 -5.08 -52.41
N ARG A 658 52.03 -5.83 -53.39
CA ARG A 658 50.75 -6.56 -53.23
C ARG A 658 50.86 -7.74 -52.26
N ALA A 659 52.00 -8.42 -52.22
CA ALA A 659 52.25 -9.47 -51.24
C ALA A 659 52.22 -8.89 -49.81
N GLU A 660 52.82 -7.71 -49.60
CA GLU A 660 52.75 -6.98 -48.33
C GLU A 660 51.31 -6.56 -47.98
N GLU A 661 50.54 -6.06 -48.95
CA GLU A 661 49.12 -5.70 -48.75
C GLU A 661 48.22 -6.89 -48.39
N LEU A 662 48.61 -8.10 -48.80
CA LEU A 662 47.98 -9.35 -48.41
C LEU A 662 48.45 -9.87 -47.03
N GLY A 663 49.38 -9.17 -46.38
CA GLY A 663 50.00 -9.61 -45.12
C GLY A 663 50.97 -10.79 -45.30
N GLY A 664 51.48 -10.99 -46.52
CA GLY A 664 52.37 -12.08 -46.90
C GLY A 664 53.76 -11.61 -47.33
N LYS A 665 54.55 -12.56 -47.83
CA LYS A 665 55.88 -12.33 -48.41
C LYS A 665 55.97 -12.94 -49.80
N MET A 666 56.73 -12.30 -50.67
CA MET A 666 57.05 -12.82 -52.00
C MET A 666 58.54 -13.09 -52.09
N ASP A 667 58.89 -14.32 -52.46
CA ASP A 667 60.24 -14.72 -52.84
C ASP A 667 60.30 -14.96 -54.35
N LEU A 668 61.37 -14.47 -54.97
CA LEU A 668 61.63 -14.60 -56.40
C LEU A 668 62.99 -15.28 -56.59
N GLN A 669 63.01 -16.37 -57.34
CA GLN A 669 64.23 -17.09 -57.72
C GLN A 669 64.32 -17.13 -59.24
N THR A 670 65.38 -16.55 -59.79
CA THR A 670 65.62 -16.56 -61.24
C THR A 670 67.12 -16.41 -61.52
N ALA A 671 67.55 -16.97 -62.64
CA ALA A 671 68.88 -16.73 -63.19
C ALA A 671 68.82 -16.90 -64.72
N PRO A 672 69.71 -16.24 -65.49
CA PRO A 672 69.77 -16.43 -66.94
C PRO A 672 69.90 -17.92 -67.30
N GLY A 673 69.00 -18.39 -68.17
CA GLY A 673 68.90 -19.78 -68.64
C GLY A 673 68.28 -20.79 -67.66
N LYS A 674 67.81 -20.36 -66.48
CA LYS A 674 67.29 -21.26 -65.42
C LYS A 674 65.81 -21.05 -65.07
N GLY A 675 65.05 -20.35 -65.91
CA GLY A 675 63.64 -20.06 -65.66
C GLY A 675 63.39 -19.08 -64.50
N THR A 676 62.15 -19.03 -64.05
CA THR A 676 61.70 -18.15 -62.95
C THR A 676 60.79 -18.91 -61.99
N THR A 677 60.98 -18.72 -60.68
CA THR A 677 60.09 -19.23 -59.64
C THR A 677 59.63 -18.08 -58.74
N ILE A 678 58.33 -17.90 -58.61
CA ILE A 678 57.69 -16.93 -57.73
C ILE A 678 56.95 -17.70 -56.65
N VAL A 679 57.25 -17.39 -55.39
CA VAL A 679 56.60 -17.99 -54.22
C VAL A 679 55.93 -16.88 -53.40
N LEU A 680 54.61 -16.97 -53.24
CA LEU A 680 53.83 -16.11 -52.36
C LEU A 680 53.42 -16.88 -51.11
N THR A 681 53.92 -16.45 -49.95
CA THR A 681 53.66 -17.07 -48.65
C THR A 681 52.71 -16.20 -47.83
N LEU A 682 51.57 -16.76 -47.44
CA LEU A 682 50.46 -16.07 -46.78
C LEU A 682 50.01 -16.80 -45.51
N PRO A 683 50.02 -16.18 -44.33
CA PRO A 683 49.44 -16.80 -43.15
C PRO A 683 47.90 -16.82 -43.26
N LEU A 684 47.24 -17.95 -43.00
CA LEU A 684 45.78 -18.11 -43.15
C LEU A 684 44.98 -17.09 -42.33
N ARG A 685 45.51 -16.64 -41.18
CA ARG A 685 44.92 -15.55 -40.38
C ARG A 685 44.78 -14.23 -41.15
N ALA A 686 45.70 -13.93 -42.05
CA ALA A 686 45.65 -12.71 -42.88
C ALA A 686 44.52 -12.77 -43.92
N ILE A 687 44.04 -13.98 -44.26
CA ILE A 687 42.88 -14.17 -45.13
C ILE A 687 41.57 -13.81 -44.41
N THR A 688 41.50 -14.02 -43.09
CA THR A 688 40.31 -13.77 -42.27
C THR A 688 40.27 -12.38 -41.64
N ASP A 689 41.42 -11.74 -41.42
CA ASP A 689 41.48 -10.39 -40.86
C ASP A 689 41.07 -9.34 -41.90
N LYS A 690 40.18 -8.43 -41.48
CA LYS A 690 39.88 -7.24 -42.27
C LYS A 690 41.12 -6.35 -42.26
N THR A 691 41.88 -6.34 -43.35
CA THR A 691 42.91 -5.33 -43.56
C THR A 691 42.22 -3.97 -43.78
N ASP A 692 41.92 -3.28 -42.68
CA ASP A 692 41.38 -1.90 -42.65
C ASP A 692 42.52 -0.87 -42.79
N HIS A 693 43.55 -1.19 -43.59
CA HIS A 693 44.60 -0.24 -43.89
C HIS A 693 44.07 0.76 -44.91
N SER A 694 43.69 1.93 -44.40
CA SER A 694 43.39 3.12 -45.19
C SER A 694 44.57 3.41 -46.13
N TYR A 695 44.33 3.31 -47.43
CA TYR A 695 45.25 3.76 -48.46
C TYR A 695 45.56 5.27 -48.27
N LYS A 696 46.82 5.61 -47.99
CA LYS A 696 47.38 6.92 -48.36
C LYS A 696 47.95 6.74 -49.77
N THR A 697 47.27 7.28 -50.78
CA THR A 697 47.87 7.47 -52.09
C THR A 697 48.79 8.68 -52.02
N SER A 698 50.09 8.47 -52.25
CA SER A 698 50.96 9.53 -52.75
C SER A 698 50.51 9.86 -54.17
N ASN A 699 50.09 11.10 -54.40
CA ASN A 699 50.28 11.72 -55.71
C ASN A 699 51.78 11.96 -55.91
#